data_AF-A0A7L2QH89-F1
#
_entry.id   AF-A0A7L2QH89-F1
#
_cell.length_a   1.000
_cell.length_b   1.000
_cell.length_c   1.000
_cell.angle_alpha   90.00
_cell.angle_beta   90.00
_cell.angle_gamma   90.00
#
_symmetry.space_group_name_H-M   'P 1'
#
loop_
_entity.id
_entity.type
_entity.pdbx_description
1 polymer ?
#
loop_
_entity_poly.entity_id
_entity_poly.type
_entity_poly.pdbx_seq_one_letter_code
_entity_poly.pdbx_strand_id
1 'polypeptide(L)'
;KAQEEMISELRQQKFYLETQAGKLEAQNRKLEEQLEKMSHQDHTDKNRLLELETRLREVSLEHEEQKLELKRQLTELQLTLQERESQITGLQAARTALENQLREAKTELEETTAEAEEEIQALTAHRDEIQRKFEALRNSCTVISDLEEQLNQLTEDNAELNNQNFFLSKQLDEASGANDEVVQLRSEVDHLRREITEREMQLTSQKQTMEALKTTCTMLEEQVMDLEALNDELLEKERQWEAWRNVLGDEKSQFECRVRELQRMLDTEKQSRVRADQRITESRQVVELAVKEHKAEILALQQALKEQKLKAESLSDKLNDLEKKHAMLEMNARSLQQKLETERELKQRLLEEQAKLQQQMDLQKNHIFRLTQGLQEALDRADLLKTERSDLEYQLENIQVLYSHEKVKMEGTISQQTKLIDFLQAKMDQPAKKKKGLFSRRKEDPSLPTQVPLQYNELKVALEKEKARSAELEEALQKTRIELRSAREEAAHRKISDHPHPSTPATARQQIIMSAIVRSPEHQPTPISLLAPPSSRRKESSTPEEYSRRLKERMHHNIPHRFNVGLNMRATKCAVCLDTVHFGRQASKCLECQVMCHPKCSTCLPATCGLPAEYTTHFSEAFCRDKMNSPGLQLKEPSTSLRLEGWMKVPRNNKRGQQGWDRKYIVLEGTKVLIYDAEAREAGQRPLEEFELCLPDGDVTVHGAVGATELTNTAKTDVPYILKLESHPHTTCWPGRTLYLLAPSFPDKQRWVTALESIVAGGRVSREKAEADAKLLGNSLLKLEGEDRLDINCTMPFSDQVVLVGAEEGLYALNVLKNSLTHIPGMGAVFQIHLIKDLEKLLMIAGEERALCLVDVKKVKQSLAQSHLPAQPDVSPNVFEAVKGCHLFAAGKVENSLCICAAMPNKVVVLRYNESLSKFCIRKEIETSEPCSCIHLTTYSIIIGTNKFYEIEMKQYTLEEFLDKNDHTLASAVFAASTNSFPVSIIQVNPAGQREEYLLCFHEFGVFVDSYGRRSRTDDLKWNRLPLAFAYREPYLFVTHFNSLEVIEIQARASLGTPARAHLEIPNPRYLGPAISSGAIYLASSYQDKLRVICCKGNLVKETNNEQQQQQHHRGSSATRSSPNKRGPPTYNEHITKRVASSPGPPEGPSHPREPSTPHRYREGRTELRRDKSPGRPLEREKSPGRLLSTRRERSPGRLFEDSSRGRVPVSGARTPLAQVNKV
;
A
#
# COMPACT_ATOMS: atom_id res chain seq x y z
N LYS A 1 106.48 -12.14 -45.55
CA LYS A 1 105.30 -11.59 -46.24
C LYS A 1 104.22 -12.64 -46.41
N ALA A 2 104.29 -13.52 -47.43
CA ALA A 2 103.21 -14.50 -47.68
C ALA A 2 102.74 -15.33 -46.46
N GLN A 3 103.65 -15.80 -45.60
CA GLN A 3 103.28 -16.48 -44.35
C GLN A 3 102.63 -15.55 -43.30
N GLU A 4 102.99 -14.27 -43.26
CA GLU A 4 102.42 -13.27 -42.34
C GLU A 4 101.03 -12.84 -42.80
N GLU A 5 100.82 -12.71 -44.10
CA GLU A 5 99.51 -12.44 -44.72
C GLU A 5 98.54 -13.61 -44.44
N MET A 6 98.97 -14.86 -44.66
CA MET A 6 98.20 -16.05 -44.30
C MET A 6 97.89 -16.13 -42.79
N ILE A 7 98.84 -15.76 -41.91
CA ILE A 7 98.60 -15.69 -40.46
C ILE A 7 97.61 -14.56 -40.11
N SER A 8 97.61 -13.45 -40.85
CA SER A 8 96.62 -12.37 -40.69
C SER A 8 95.22 -12.83 -41.08
N GLU A 9 95.06 -13.47 -42.24
CA GLU A 9 93.77 -14.02 -42.69
C GLU A 9 93.23 -15.08 -41.72
N LEU A 10 94.08 -16.01 -41.25
CA LEU A 10 93.68 -17.01 -40.24
C LEU A 10 93.29 -16.38 -38.90
N ARG A 11 93.93 -15.28 -38.48
CA ARG A 11 93.51 -14.51 -37.29
C ARG A 11 92.17 -13.81 -37.52
N GLN A 12 91.92 -13.29 -38.72
CA GLN A 12 90.67 -12.61 -39.07
C GLN A 12 89.50 -13.60 -39.19
N GLN A 13 89.72 -14.78 -39.78
CA GLN A 13 88.77 -15.89 -39.76
C GLN A 13 88.51 -16.38 -38.34
N LYS A 14 89.55 -16.55 -37.51
CA LYS A 14 89.40 -16.91 -36.10
C LYS A 14 88.50 -15.90 -35.37
N PHE A 15 88.79 -14.60 -35.48
CA PHE A 15 87.99 -13.56 -34.82
C PHE A 15 86.54 -13.51 -35.32
N TYR A 16 86.31 -13.75 -36.61
CA TYR A 16 84.97 -13.89 -37.19
C TYR A 16 84.21 -15.08 -36.59
N LEU A 17 84.86 -16.25 -36.49
CA LEU A 17 84.28 -17.45 -35.89
C LEU A 17 84.02 -17.31 -34.40
N GLU A 18 84.93 -16.70 -33.63
CA GLU A 18 84.73 -16.36 -32.21
C GLU A 18 83.55 -15.39 -32.04
N THR A 19 83.43 -14.40 -32.92
CA THR A 19 82.28 -13.47 -32.93
C THR A 19 80.96 -14.18 -33.30
N GLN A 20 81.00 -15.18 -34.18
CA GLN A 20 79.82 -15.95 -34.58
C GLN A 20 79.41 -16.95 -33.48
N ALA A 21 80.37 -17.58 -32.80
CA ALA A 21 80.14 -18.42 -31.63
C ALA A 21 79.50 -17.62 -30.48
N GLY A 22 80.07 -16.47 -30.12
CA GLY A 22 79.51 -15.60 -29.07
C GLY A 22 78.08 -15.10 -29.37
N LYS A 23 77.74 -14.91 -30.65
CA LYS A 23 76.36 -14.61 -31.07
C LYS A 23 75.42 -15.81 -30.85
N LEU A 24 75.85 -17.02 -31.19
CA LEU A 24 75.06 -18.24 -30.98
C LEU A 24 74.90 -18.56 -29.49
N GLU A 25 75.94 -18.38 -28.67
CA GLU A 25 75.84 -18.52 -27.21
C GLU A 25 74.85 -17.52 -26.60
N ALA A 26 74.87 -16.26 -27.03
CA ALA A 26 73.90 -15.24 -26.61
C ALA A 26 72.47 -15.51 -27.12
N GLN A 27 72.32 -16.30 -28.18
CA GLN A 27 71.03 -16.71 -28.72
C GLN A 27 70.47 -17.94 -27.96
N ASN A 28 71.32 -18.93 -27.66
CA ASN A 28 70.98 -20.05 -26.78
C ASN A 28 70.56 -19.57 -25.39
N ARG A 29 71.33 -18.67 -24.76
CA ARG A 29 70.99 -18.16 -23.41
C ARG A 29 69.63 -17.46 -23.35
N LYS A 30 69.20 -16.82 -24.46
CA LYS A 30 67.85 -16.24 -24.59
C LYS A 30 66.76 -17.29 -24.79
N LEU A 31 67.05 -18.42 -25.44
CA LEU A 31 66.12 -19.54 -25.58
C LEU A 31 65.98 -20.31 -24.27
N GLU A 32 67.08 -20.49 -23.52
CA GLU A 32 67.09 -21.03 -22.16
C GLU A 32 66.23 -20.18 -21.22
N GLU A 33 66.45 -18.86 -21.18
CA GLU A 33 65.60 -17.91 -20.45
C GLU A 33 64.11 -17.98 -20.85
N GLN A 34 63.79 -18.26 -22.12
CA GLN A 34 62.40 -18.41 -22.58
C GLN A 34 61.80 -19.76 -22.15
N LEU A 35 62.58 -20.84 -22.18
CA LEU A 35 62.20 -22.16 -21.67
C LEU A 35 61.92 -22.14 -20.17
N GLU A 36 62.77 -21.48 -19.36
CA GLU A 36 62.53 -21.31 -17.93
C GLU A 36 61.23 -20.54 -17.65
N LYS A 37 60.97 -19.46 -18.40
CA LYS A 37 59.74 -18.66 -18.27
C LYS A 37 58.49 -19.45 -18.65
N MET A 38 58.54 -20.25 -19.73
CA MET A 38 57.45 -21.17 -20.09
C MET A 38 57.25 -22.27 -19.03
N SER A 39 58.33 -22.83 -18.48
CA SER A 39 58.26 -23.85 -17.44
C SER A 39 57.65 -23.31 -16.13
N HIS A 40 57.99 -22.07 -15.75
CA HIS A 40 57.34 -21.39 -14.62
C HIS A 40 55.84 -21.16 -14.86
N GLN A 41 55.46 -20.69 -16.05
CA GLN A 41 54.07 -20.46 -16.41
C GLN A 41 53.24 -21.75 -16.33
N ASP A 42 53.71 -22.84 -16.95
CA ASP A 42 53.08 -24.16 -16.92
C ASP A 42 52.91 -24.67 -15.47
N HIS A 43 53.90 -24.44 -14.60
CA HIS A 43 53.79 -24.77 -13.17
C HIS A 43 52.72 -23.94 -12.45
N THR A 44 52.58 -22.64 -12.75
CA THR A 44 51.54 -21.79 -12.16
C THR A 44 50.14 -22.17 -12.64
N ASP A 45 49.96 -22.47 -13.92
CA ASP A 45 48.66 -22.88 -14.47
C ASP A 45 48.25 -24.28 -13.99
N LYS A 46 49.22 -25.19 -13.81
CA LYS A 46 48.99 -26.51 -13.19
C LYS A 46 48.56 -26.44 -11.73
N ASN A 47 49.17 -25.55 -10.94
CA ASN A 47 48.74 -25.28 -9.56
C ASN A 47 47.33 -24.67 -9.53
N ARG A 48 47.02 -23.76 -10.46
CA ARG A 48 45.70 -23.14 -10.60
C ARG A 48 44.62 -24.14 -11.01
N LEU A 49 44.95 -25.13 -11.86
CA LEU A 49 44.08 -26.25 -12.19
C LEU A 49 43.77 -27.11 -10.96
N LEU A 50 44.78 -27.46 -10.16
CA LEU A 50 44.59 -28.21 -8.91
C LEU A 50 43.68 -27.47 -7.92
N GLU A 51 43.83 -26.15 -7.79
CA GLU A 51 42.98 -25.32 -6.93
C GLU A 51 41.51 -25.25 -7.44
N LEU A 52 41.31 -25.21 -8.76
CA LEU A 52 39.99 -25.27 -9.37
C LEU A 52 39.34 -26.65 -9.19
N GLU A 53 40.10 -27.74 -9.29
CA GLU A 53 39.59 -29.09 -9.01
C GLU A 53 39.21 -29.29 -7.54
N THR A 54 39.96 -28.76 -6.58
CA THR A 54 39.59 -28.87 -5.15
C THR A 54 38.32 -28.10 -4.86
N ARG A 55 38.20 -26.85 -5.34
CA ARG A 55 36.98 -26.05 -5.21
C ARG A 55 35.76 -26.73 -5.87
N LEU A 56 35.95 -27.41 -7.01
CA LEU A 56 34.87 -28.17 -7.66
C LEU A 56 34.41 -29.38 -6.83
N ARG A 57 35.34 -30.07 -6.15
CA ARG A 57 35.01 -31.17 -5.21
C ARG A 57 34.28 -30.65 -3.97
N GLU A 58 34.72 -29.52 -3.41
CA GLU A 58 34.09 -28.85 -2.27
C GLU A 58 32.63 -28.48 -2.57
N VAL A 59 32.38 -27.75 -3.67
CA VAL A 59 31.01 -27.38 -4.11
C VAL A 59 30.15 -28.61 -4.42
N SER A 60 30.74 -29.70 -4.91
CA SER A 60 30.02 -30.97 -5.15
C SER A 60 29.58 -31.64 -3.84
N LEU A 61 30.39 -31.56 -2.78
CA LEU A 61 30.05 -32.08 -1.45
C LEU A 61 28.99 -31.21 -0.77
N GLU A 62 29.12 -29.88 -0.81
CA GLU A 62 28.11 -28.94 -0.32
C GLU A 62 26.74 -29.19 -0.98
N HIS A 63 26.72 -29.51 -2.27
CA HIS A 63 25.47 -29.76 -3.00
C HIS A 63 24.81 -31.10 -2.61
N GLU A 64 25.58 -32.18 -2.39
CA GLU A 64 25.02 -33.43 -1.87
C GLU A 64 24.56 -33.29 -0.40
N GLU A 65 25.24 -32.48 0.42
CA GLU A 65 24.80 -32.17 1.79
C GLU A 65 23.48 -31.39 1.80
N GLN A 66 23.36 -30.32 1.00
CA GLN A 66 22.10 -29.58 0.81
C GLN A 66 20.96 -30.50 0.33
N LYS A 67 21.26 -31.44 -0.57
CA LYS A 67 20.32 -32.44 -1.12
C LYS A 67 19.92 -33.52 -0.11
N LEU A 68 20.76 -33.82 0.88
CA LEU A 68 20.41 -34.68 2.03
C LEU A 68 19.55 -33.92 3.04
N GLU A 69 19.87 -32.66 3.35
CA GLU A 69 19.08 -31.83 4.27
C GLU A 69 17.69 -31.52 3.70
N LEU A 70 17.56 -31.22 2.40
CA LEU A 70 16.27 -31.07 1.72
C LEU A 70 15.42 -32.35 1.77
N LYS A 71 16.04 -33.54 1.72
CA LYS A 71 15.33 -34.81 1.93
C LYS A 71 14.85 -34.96 3.37
N ARG A 72 15.68 -34.59 4.35
CA ARG A 72 15.34 -34.63 5.78
C ARG A 72 14.13 -33.73 6.07
N GLN A 73 14.16 -32.50 5.57
CA GLN A 73 13.06 -31.54 5.66
C GLN A 73 11.79 -32.05 4.96
N LEU A 74 11.91 -32.70 3.79
CA LEU A 74 10.76 -33.30 3.11
C LEU A 74 10.13 -34.45 3.91
N THR A 75 10.92 -35.30 4.57
CA THR A 75 10.38 -36.35 5.46
C THR A 75 9.75 -35.78 6.73
N GLU A 76 10.29 -34.70 7.27
CA GLU A 76 9.74 -33.98 8.45
C GLU A 76 8.40 -33.29 8.10
N LEU A 77 8.29 -32.73 6.89
CA LEU A 77 7.03 -32.20 6.34
C LEU A 77 6.00 -33.29 6.06
N GLN A 78 6.39 -34.50 5.62
CA GLN A 78 5.45 -35.61 5.45
C GLN A 78 4.90 -36.13 6.78
N LEU A 79 5.74 -36.26 7.82
CA LEU A 79 5.30 -36.66 9.15
C LEU A 79 4.34 -35.64 9.77
N THR A 80 4.69 -34.36 9.71
CA THR A 80 3.82 -33.28 10.24
C THR A 80 2.52 -33.15 9.44
N LEU A 81 2.50 -33.41 8.12
CA LEU A 81 1.26 -33.51 7.34
C LEU A 81 0.36 -34.64 7.87
N GLN A 82 0.92 -35.85 8.06
CA GLN A 82 0.19 -37.02 8.55
C GLN A 82 -0.38 -36.79 9.98
N GLU A 83 0.37 -36.12 10.85
CA GLU A 83 -0.13 -35.70 12.17
C GLU A 83 -1.32 -34.74 12.04
N ARG A 84 -1.25 -33.74 11.14
CA ARG A 84 -2.38 -32.81 10.91
C ARG A 84 -3.61 -33.52 10.32
N GLU A 85 -3.44 -34.49 9.43
CA GLU A 85 -4.56 -35.31 8.92
C GLU A 85 -5.24 -36.12 10.04
N SER A 86 -4.46 -36.67 10.98
CA SER A 86 -5.01 -37.34 12.18
C SER A 86 -5.74 -36.38 13.13
N GLN A 87 -5.26 -35.15 13.28
CA GLN A 87 -5.95 -34.10 14.06
C GLN A 87 -7.25 -33.66 13.39
N ILE A 88 -7.27 -33.48 12.06
CA ILE A 88 -8.46 -33.10 11.29
C ILE A 88 -9.55 -34.18 11.41
N THR A 89 -9.18 -35.46 11.27
CA THR A 89 -10.15 -36.57 11.41
C THR A 89 -10.67 -36.72 12.85
N GLY A 90 -9.83 -36.49 13.86
CA GLY A 90 -10.27 -36.40 15.27
C GLY A 90 -11.25 -35.25 15.51
N LEU A 91 -11.00 -34.06 14.96
CA LEU A 91 -11.89 -32.90 15.06
C LEU A 91 -13.22 -33.11 14.32
N GLN A 92 -13.20 -33.83 13.18
CA GLN A 92 -14.42 -34.22 12.47
C GLN A 92 -15.30 -35.17 13.31
N ALA A 93 -14.69 -36.13 14.02
CA ALA A 93 -15.43 -37.02 14.93
C ALA A 93 -15.97 -36.28 16.17
N ALA A 94 -15.21 -35.33 16.73
CA ALA A 94 -15.70 -34.48 17.82
C ALA A 94 -16.87 -33.60 17.37
N ARG A 95 -16.82 -33.06 16.15
CA ARG A 95 -17.91 -32.28 15.55
C ARG A 95 -19.20 -33.11 15.38
N THR A 96 -19.13 -34.33 14.84
CA THR A 96 -20.34 -35.14 14.65
C THR A 96 -20.95 -35.62 15.96
N ALA A 97 -20.14 -35.81 17.01
CA ALA A 97 -20.65 -36.04 18.36
C ALA A 97 -21.44 -34.82 18.91
N LEU A 98 -20.90 -33.61 18.75
CA LEU A 98 -21.58 -32.37 19.15
C LEU A 98 -22.86 -32.10 18.32
N GLU A 99 -22.85 -32.40 17.02
CA GLU A 99 -24.03 -32.30 16.15
C GLU A 99 -25.13 -33.32 16.51
N ASN A 100 -24.79 -34.42 17.19
CA ASN A 100 -25.76 -35.35 17.75
C ASN A 100 -26.31 -34.87 19.10
N GLN A 101 -25.45 -34.43 20.03
CA GLN A 101 -25.87 -33.86 21.31
C GLN A 101 -26.78 -32.63 21.14
N LEU A 102 -26.49 -31.77 20.16
CA LEU A 102 -27.33 -30.62 19.81
C LEU A 102 -28.71 -31.06 19.26
N ARG A 103 -28.80 -32.24 18.64
CA ARG A 103 -30.08 -32.79 18.15
C ARG A 103 -30.89 -33.40 19.29
N GLU A 104 -30.23 -34.12 20.19
CA GLU A 104 -30.82 -34.72 21.40
C GLU A 104 -31.39 -33.64 22.32
N ALA A 105 -30.59 -32.62 22.66
CA ALA A 105 -31.04 -31.47 23.45
C ALA A 105 -32.14 -30.63 22.76
N LYS A 106 -32.21 -30.66 21.42
CA LYS A 106 -33.31 -30.01 20.68
C LYS A 106 -34.60 -30.82 20.76
N THR A 107 -34.54 -32.15 20.69
CA THR A 107 -35.73 -33.00 20.88
C THR A 107 -36.24 -32.94 22.31
N GLU A 108 -35.37 -32.94 23.33
CA GLU A 108 -35.77 -32.73 24.73
C GLU A 108 -36.46 -31.36 24.93
N LEU A 109 -35.95 -30.30 24.28
CA LEU A 109 -36.60 -28.99 24.30
C LEU A 109 -37.97 -29.00 23.61
N GLU A 110 -38.09 -29.66 22.45
CA GLU A 110 -39.37 -29.78 21.72
C GLU A 110 -40.41 -30.57 22.54
N GLU A 111 -40.01 -31.63 23.23
CA GLU A 111 -40.85 -32.40 24.15
C GLU A 111 -41.32 -31.54 25.36
N THR A 112 -40.40 -30.86 26.05
CA THR A 112 -40.78 -29.97 27.18
C THR A 112 -41.65 -28.78 26.76
N THR A 113 -41.53 -28.27 25.53
CA THR A 113 -42.47 -27.27 25.01
C THR A 113 -43.87 -27.84 24.76
N ALA A 114 -43.99 -29.09 24.30
CA ALA A 114 -45.28 -29.73 24.13
C ALA A 114 -45.98 -30.00 25.48
N GLU A 115 -45.25 -30.47 26.49
CA GLU A 115 -45.77 -30.63 27.86
C GLU A 115 -46.31 -29.31 28.43
N ALA A 116 -45.57 -28.21 28.24
CA ALA A 116 -46.00 -26.87 28.66
C ALA A 116 -47.24 -26.36 27.88
N GLU A 117 -47.36 -26.67 26.59
CA GLU A 117 -48.54 -26.33 25.79
C GLU A 117 -49.79 -27.14 26.21
N GLU A 118 -49.64 -28.40 26.64
CA GLU A 118 -50.74 -29.17 27.24
C GLU A 118 -51.15 -28.62 28.61
N GLU A 119 -50.21 -28.25 29.49
CA GLU A 119 -50.53 -27.65 30.79
C GLU A 119 -51.25 -26.30 30.63
N ILE A 120 -50.81 -25.46 29.69
CA ILE A 120 -51.50 -24.21 29.34
C ILE A 120 -52.93 -24.46 28.85
N GLN A 121 -53.14 -25.47 28.01
CA GLN A 121 -54.49 -25.85 27.54
C GLN A 121 -55.39 -26.32 28.69
N ALA A 122 -54.87 -27.14 29.60
CA ALA A 122 -55.59 -27.58 30.80
C ALA A 122 -55.97 -26.39 31.71
N LEU A 123 -55.08 -25.42 31.88
CA LEU A 123 -55.34 -24.20 32.67
C LEU A 123 -56.39 -23.29 32.01
N THR A 124 -56.39 -23.13 30.68
CA THR A 124 -57.48 -22.41 29.99
C THR A 124 -58.82 -23.13 30.08
N ALA A 125 -58.85 -24.47 29.94
CA ALA A 125 -60.08 -25.24 30.13
C ALA A 125 -60.64 -25.09 31.56
N HIS A 126 -59.76 -25.06 32.57
CA HIS A 126 -60.14 -24.83 33.96
C HIS A 126 -60.63 -23.39 34.23
N ARG A 127 -60.02 -22.37 33.59
CA ARG A 127 -60.54 -21.00 33.61
C ARG A 127 -61.96 -20.93 33.04
N ASP A 128 -62.19 -21.55 31.89
CA ASP A 128 -63.48 -21.49 31.19
C ASP A 128 -64.58 -22.30 31.92
N GLU A 129 -64.16 -23.30 32.71
CA GLU A 129 -65.00 -24.03 33.66
C GLU A 129 -65.34 -23.21 34.91
N ILE A 130 -64.43 -22.37 35.41
CA ILE A 130 -64.70 -21.39 36.47
C ILE A 130 -65.63 -20.29 35.96
N GLN A 131 -65.41 -19.77 34.76
CA GLN A 131 -66.18 -18.65 34.21
C GLN A 131 -67.65 -19.04 33.97
N ARG A 132 -67.91 -20.23 33.40
CA ARG A 132 -69.27 -20.80 33.33
C ARG A 132 -69.95 -20.98 34.69
N LYS A 133 -69.20 -21.22 35.77
CA LYS A 133 -69.74 -21.28 37.13
C LYS A 133 -70.08 -19.88 37.68
N PHE A 134 -69.29 -18.85 37.35
CA PHE A 134 -69.65 -17.47 37.66
C PHE A 134 -70.90 -17.00 36.88
N GLU A 135 -71.02 -17.31 35.59
CA GLU A 135 -72.27 -17.03 34.85
C GLU A 135 -73.48 -17.77 35.45
N ALA A 136 -73.34 -19.05 35.81
CA ALA A 136 -74.41 -19.80 36.46
C ALA A 136 -74.79 -19.20 37.83
N LEU A 137 -73.82 -18.71 38.61
CA LEU A 137 -74.07 -18.05 39.89
C LEU A 137 -74.77 -16.69 39.68
N ARG A 138 -74.34 -15.91 38.67
CA ARG A 138 -74.96 -14.63 38.28
C ARG A 138 -76.44 -14.82 37.90
N ASN A 139 -76.74 -15.89 37.16
CA ASN A 139 -78.10 -16.29 36.80
C ASN A 139 -78.91 -16.88 37.98
N SER A 140 -78.27 -17.19 39.11
CA SER A 140 -78.97 -17.54 40.36
C SER A 140 -79.30 -16.31 41.21
N CYS A 141 -78.52 -15.23 41.09
CA CYS A 141 -78.78 -13.96 41.77
C CYS A 141 -80.02 -13.23 41.22
N THR A 142 -80.38 -13.42 39.95
CA THR A 142 -81.65 -12.86 39.42
C THR A 142 -82.87 -13.43 40.14
N VAL A 143 -82.83 -14.72 40.52
CA VAL A 143 -83.91 -15.36 41.30
C VAL A 143 -84.01 -14.76 42.71
N ILE A 144 -82.93 -14.21 43.26
CA ILE A 144 -82.97 -13.46 44.53
C ILE A 144 -83.70 -12.13 44.32
N SER A 145 -83.40 -11.40 43.24
CA SER A 145 -84.12 -10.18 42.85
C SER A 145 -85.62 -10.44 42.64
N ASP A 146 -85.98 -11.54 41.95
CA ASP A 146 -87.39 -11.94 41.73
C ASP A 146 -88.12 -12.25 43.06
N LEU A 147 -87.40 -12.74 44.07
CA LEU A 147 -87.94 -13.04 45.41
C LEU A 147 -88.02 -11.80 46.31
N GLU A 148 -87.08 -10.86 46.17
CA GLU A 148 -87.13 -9.55 46.83
C GLU A 148 -88.30 -8.70 46.31
N GLU A 149 -88.58 -8.74 45.00
CA GLU A 149 -89.75 -8.08 44.40
C GLU A 149 -91.07 -8.70 44.89
N GLN A 150 -91.14 -10.04 45.01
CA GLN A 150 -92.29 -10.73 45.62
C GLN A 150 -92.46 -10.42 47.12
N LEU A 151 -91.36 -10.26 47.87
CA LEU A 151 -91.40 -9.92 49.29
C LEU A 151 -91.89 -8.48 49.52
N ASN A 152 -91.52 -7.55 48.63
CA ASN A 152 -92.03 -6.18 48.64
C ASN A 152 -93.54 -6.15 48.35
N GLN A 153 -94.02 -6.87 47.33
CA GLN A 153 -95.45 -6.95 47.03
C GLN A 153 -96.27 -7.51 48.23
N LEU A 154 -95.79 -8.60 48.84
CA LEU A 154 -96.41 -9.17 50.05
C LEU A 154 -96.36 -8.25 51.27
N THR A 155 -95.48 -7.24 51.27
CA THR A 155 -95.38 -6.25 52.34
C THR A 155 -96.42 -5.13 52.15
N GLU A 156 -96.71 -4.72 50.91
CA GLU A 156 -97.80 -3.79 50.59
C GLU A 156 -99.18 -4.41 50.89
N ASP A 157 -99.42 -5.65 50.45
CA ASP A 157 -100.67 -6.39 50.72
C ASP A 157 -100.98 -6.48 52.23
N ASN A 158 -99.94 -6.65 53.05
CA ASN A 158 -100.03 -6.75 54.51
C ASN A 158 -100.27 -5.39 55.19
N ALA A 159 -99.87 -4.29 54.54
CA ALA A 159 -100.23 -2.94 54.96
C ALA A 159 -101.71 -2.63 54.68
N GLU A 160 -102.27 -3.07 53.55
CA GLU A 160 -103.70 -2.95 53.28
C GLU A 160 -104.55 -3.75 54.29
N LEU A 161 -104.15 -5.00 54.60
CA LEU A 161 -104.85 -5.84 55.58
C LEU A 161 -104.80 -5.28 57.01
N ASN A 162 -103.73 -4.58 57.40
CA ASN A 162 -103.68 -3.88 58.69
C ASN A 162 -104.63 -2.67 58.73
N ASN A 163 -104.72 -1.89 57.65
CA ASN A 163 -105.67 -0.78 57.55
C ASN A 163 -107.13 -1.26 57.62
N GLN A 164 -107.43 -2.45 57.07
CA GLN A 164 -108.75 -3.08 57.18
C GLN A 164 -109.05 -3.55 58.61
N ASN A 165 -108.08 -4.16 59.31
CA ASN A 165 -108.24 -4.53 60.72
C ASN A 165 -108.50 -3.31 61.63
N PHE A 166 -107.76 -2.21 61.44
CA PHE A 166 -107.96 -0.96 62.19
C PHE A 166 -109.40 -0.41 62.06
N PHE A 167 -110.02 -0.55 60.88
CA PHE A 167 -111.39 -0.12 60.63
C PHE A 167 -112.45 -1.03 61.29
N LEU A 168 -112.12 -2.30 61.53
CA LEU A 168 -112.99 -3.29 62.18
C LEU A 168 -112.88 -3.24 63.72
N SER A 169 -111.67 -3.09 64.27
CA SER A 169 -111.49 -2.89 65.73
C SER A 169 -112.29 -1.68 66.23
N LYS A 170 -112.32 -0.60 65.45
CA LYS A 170 -113.05 0.63 65.78
C LYS A 170 -114.58 0.46 65.92
N GLN A 171 -115.15 -0.66 65.47
CA GLN A 171 -116.59 -0.96 65.63
C GLN A 171 -116.89 -1.91 66.79
N LEU A 172 -115.89 -2.36 67.54
CA LEU A 172 -116.05 -3.30 68.65
C LEU A 172 -116.07 -2.60 70.03
N ASP A 173 -115.49 -1.40 70.14
CA ASP A 173 -115.34 -0.65 71.40
C ASP A 173 -116.61 0.13 71.84
N GLU A 174 -117.68 0.17 71.04
CA GLU A 174 -118.91 0.91 71.36
C GLU A 174 -119.91 0.13 72.25
N ALA A 175 -119.51 -1.01 72.84
CA ALA A 175 -120.41 -1.98 73.47
C ALA A 175 -120.18 -2.23 74.98
N SER A 176 -120.71 -1.32 75.83
CA SER A 176 -120.94 -1.48 77.29
C SER A 176 -119.70 -1.51 78.22
N GLY A 177 -119.80 -1.19 79.53
CA GLY A 177 -121.03 -0.95 80.30
C GLY A 177 -120.92 -0.58 81.79
N ALA A 178 -119.85 0.08 82.24
CA ALA A 178 -119.73 0.86 83.49
C ALA A 178 -119.84 0.18 84.90
N ASN A 179 -119.08 0.79 85.83
CA ASN A 179 -119.39 1.01 87.25
C ASN A 179 -118.97 -0.02 88.33
N ASP A 180 -117.69 0.06 88.74
CA ASP A 180 -117.25 -0.06 90.15
C ASP A 180 -116.11 0.96 90.46
N GLU A 181 -116.19 2.12 89.81
CA GLU A 181 -115.05 2.78 89.15
C GLU A 181 -114.53 4.03 89.90
N VAL A 182 -114.40 3.99 91.24
CA VAL A 182 -113.92 5.17 92.01
C VAL A 182 -112.80 4.85 93.02
N VAL A 183 -112.73 3.61 93.52
CA VAL A 183 -111.65 3.21 94.45
C VAL A 183 -110.42 2.69 93.68
N GLN A 184 -110.63 1.89 92.63
CA GLN A 184 -109.54 1.40 91.77
C GLN A 184 -108.80 2.55 91.07
N LEU A 185 -109.52 3.55 90.55
CA LEU A 185 -108.94 4.69 89.82
C LEU A 185 -107.82 5.43 90.58
N ARG A 186 -107.84 5.47 91.93
CA ARG A 186 -106.76 6.10 92.70
C ARG A 186 -105.48 5.25 92.72
N SER A 187 -105.60 3.94 92.91
CA SER A 187 -104.47 3.02 92.76
C SER A 187 -103.98 2.91 91.31
N GLU A 188 -104.89 3.03 90.34
CA GLU A 188 -104.57 2.97 88.92
C GLU A 188 -103.89 4.25 88.44
N VAL A 189 -104.29 5.45 88.89
CA VAL A 189 -103.54 6.69 88.59
C VAL A 189 -102.09 6.61 89.08
N ASP A 190 -101.84 6.09 90.28
CA ASP A 190 -100.47 5.92 90.80
C ASP A 190 -99.77 4.65 90.26
N HIS A 191 -100.46 3.77 89.52
CA HIS A 191 -99.86 2.69 88.72
C HIS A 191 -99.49 3.18 87.32
N LEU A 192 -100.42 3.82 86.63
CA LEU A 192 -100.26 4.45 85.32
C LEU A 192 -99.17 5.52 85.34
N ARG A 193 -99.03 6.31 86.42
CA ARG A 193 -97.90 7.23 86.59
C ARG A 193 -96.55 6.53 86.58
N ARG A 194 -96.44 5.35 87.21
CA ARG A 194 -95.22 4.54 87.18
C ARG A 194 -95.00 3.92 85.80
N GLU A 195 -96.05 3.40 85.16
CA GLU A 195 -95.97 2.91 83.77
C GLU A 195 -95.59 4.01 82.78
N ILE A 196 -96.04 5.25 82.98
CA ILE A 196 -95.66 6.40 82.15
C ILE A 196 -94.16 6.66 82.33
N THR A 197 -93.65 6.78 83.56
CA THR A 197 -92.21 6.97 83.77
C THR A 197 -91.35 5.80 83.25
N GLU A 198 -91.86 4.57 83.31
CA GLU A 198 -91.18 3.40 82.78
C GLU A 198 -91.21 3.36 81.25
N ARG A 199 -92.35 3.68 80.62
CA ARG A 199 -92.44 3.83 79.16
C ARG A 199 -91.66 5.05 78.65
N GLU A 200 -91.56 6.13 79.39
CA GLU A 200 -90.69 7.26 79.07
C GLU A 200 -89.21 6.85 79.09
N MET A 201 -88.78 6.08 80.10
CA MET A 201 -87.41 5.54 80.16
C MET A 201 -87.15 4.53 79.03
N GLN A 202 -88.12 3.67 78.71
CA GLN A 202 -88.04 2.76 77.56
C GLN A 202 -87.99 3.54 76.23
N LEU A 203 -88.77 4.62 76.07
CA LEU A 203 -88.75 5.48 74.89
C LEU A 203 -87.42 6.26 74.75
N THR A 204 -86.79 6.70 75.85
CA THR A 204 -85.45 7.32 75.77
C THR A 204 -84.38 6.29 75.41
N SER A 205 -84.48 5.07 75.93
CA SER A 205 -83.60 3.95 75.55
C SER A 205 -83.77 3.59 74.06
N GLN A 206 -85.01 3.45 73.58
CA GLN A 206 -85.33 3.19 72.17
C GLN A 206 -84.90 4.33 71.23
N LYS A 207 -84.92 5.59 71.69
CA LYS A 207 -84.35 6.70 70.93
C LYS A 207 -82.84 6.57 70.79
N GLN A 208 -82.13 6.23 71.88
CA GLN A 208 -80.68 6.01 71.84
C GLN A 208 -80.29 4.81 70.95
N THR A 209 -81.04 3.71 70.98
CA THR A 209 -80.77 2.58 70.06
C THR A 209 -81.11 2.93 68.61
N MET A 210 -82.15 3.73 68.36
CA MET A 210 -82.48 4.24 67.02
C MET A 210 -81.43 5.23 66.48
N GLU A 211 -80.86 6.09 67.33
CA GLU A 211 -79.75 6.98 66.95
C GLU A 211 -78.47 6.19 66.67
N ALA A 212 -78.14 5.19 67.49
CA ALA A 212 -77.03 4.27 67.23
C ALA A 212 -77.23 3.50 65.91
N LEU A 213 -78.44 2.98 65.66
CA LEU A 213 -78.78 2.29 64.41
C LEU A 213 -78.63 3.22 63.19
N LYS A 214 -79.11 4.47 63.28
CA LYS A 214 -78.91 5.47 62.22
C LYS A 214 -77.43 5.71 61.92
N THR A 215 -76.58 5.86 62.94
CA THR A 215 -75.14 6.01 62.73
C THR A 215 -74.48 4.76 62.14
N THR A 216 -74.99 3.55 62.42
CA THR A 216 -74.51 2.34 61.74
C THR A 216 -75.01 2.22 60.30
N CYS A 217 -76.24 2.68 60.00
CA CYS A 217 -76.76 2.73 58.63
C CYS A 217 -75.94 3.69 57.76
N THR A 218 -75.71 4.92 58.22
CA THR A 218 -74.90 5.90 57.45
C THR A 218 -73.46 5.43 57.24
N MET A 219 -72.85 4.75 58.23
CA MET A 219 -71.51 4.16 58.08
C MET A 219 -71.51 2.98 57.09
N LEU A 220 -72.60 2.21 56.99
CA LEU A 220 -72.75 1.14 55.99
C LEU A 220 -73.02 1.72 54.59
N GLU A 221 -73.78 2.80 54.48
CA GLU A 221 -74.00 3.55 53.23
C GLU A 221 -72.67 4.11 52.70
N GLU A 222 -71.85 4.74 53.54
CA GLU A 222 -70.49 5.17 53.19
C GLU A 222 -69.61 3.98 52.73
N GLN A 223 -69.65 2.85 53.43
CA GLN A 223 -68.89 1.65 53.05
C GLN A 223 -69.35 1.01 51.74
N VAL A 224 -70.64 1.10 51.39
CA VAL A 224 -71.16 0.67 50.09
C VAL A 224 -70.65 1.60 48.99
N MET A 225 -70.70 2.92 49.18
CA MET A 225 -70.19 3.89 48.21
C MET A 225 -68.67 3.73 47.96
N ASP A 226 -67.87 3.47 49.00
CA ASP A 226 -66.44 3.16 48.86
C ASP A 226 -66.20 1.87 48.03
N LEU A 227 -67.05 0.85 48.21
CA LEU A 227 -66.96 -0.41 47.46
C LEU A 227 -67.42 -0.26 46.00
N GLU A 228 -68.45 0.55 45.73
CA GLU A 228 -68.91 0.90 44.38
C GLU A 228 -67.81 1.67 43.62
N ALA A 229 -67.20 2.68 44.25
CA ALA A 229 -66.08 3.42 43.67
C ALA A 229 -64.86 2.53 43.38
N LEU A 230 -64.54 1.59 44.28
CA LEU A 230 -63.47 0.61 44.07
C LEU A 230 -63.80 -0.36 42.92
N ASN A 231 -65.06 -0.76 42.76
CA ASN A 231 -65.52 -1.61 41.68
C ASN A 231 -65.43 -0.90 40.31
N ASP A 232 -65.83 0.37 40.22
CA ASP A 232 -65.65 1.19 39.01
C ASP A 232 -64.18 1.38 38.64
N GLU A 233 -63.30 1.60 39.64
CA GLU A 233 -61.85 1.62 39.45
C GLU A 233 -61.27 0.29 38.93
N LEU A 234 -61.90 -0.85 39.24
CA LEU A 234 -61.49 -2.17 38.74
C LEU A 234 -62.01 -2.42 37.31
N LEU A 235 -63.25 -2.04 37.02
CA LEU A 235 -63.84 -2.15 35.67
C LEU A 235 -63.11 -1.29 34.65
N GLU A 236 -62.74 -0.05 34.98
CA GLU A 236 -61.97 0.80 34.08
C GLU A 236 -60.52 0.29 33.90
N LYS A 237 -59.93 -0.34 34.92
CA LYS A 237 -58.64 -1.05 34.75
C LYS A 237 -58.78 -2.29 33.86
N GLU A 238 -59.82 -3.09 34.01
CA GLU A 238 -60.08 -4.25 33.14
C GLU A 238 -60.22 -3.81 31.68
N ARG A 239 -61.01 -2.75 31.43
CA ARG A 239 -61.16 -2.12 30.12
C ARG A 239 -59.83 -1.63 29.52
N GLN A 240 -58.94 -1.06 30.35
CA GLN A 240 -57.59 -0.67 29.93
C GLN A 240 -56.74 -1.89 29.58
N TRP A 241 -56.79 -2.98 30.35
CA TRP A 241 -56.11 -4.23 30.02
C TRP A 241 -56.61 -4.85 28.71
N GLU A 242 -57.92 -4.78 28.42
CA GLU A 242 -58.48 -5.23 27.14
C GLU A 242 -58.03 -4.36 25.96
N ALA A 243 -58.02 -3.03 26.12
CA ALA A 243 -57.50 -2.11 25.10
C ALA A 243 -56.02 -2.40 24.78
N TRP A 244 -55.19 -2.63 25.80
CA TRP A 244 -53.79 -3.04 25.62
C TRP A 244 -53.66 -4.42 24.96
N ARG A 245 -54.50 -5.40 25.34
CA ARG A 245 -54.53 -6.74 24.74
C ARG A 245 -54.82 -6.67 23.24
N ASN A 246 -55.74 -5.82 22.82
CA ASN A 246 -56.10 -5.62 21.41
C ASN A 246 -54.95 -4.96 20.63
N VAL A 247 -54.33 -3.89 21.16
CA VAL A 247 -53.17 -3.25 20.52
C VAL A 247 -52.00 -4.23 20.33
N LEU A 248 -51.70 -5.06 21.34
CA LEU A 248 -50.66 -6.10 21.24
C LEU A 248 -51.03 -7.21 20.24
N GLY A 249 -52.33 -7.51 20.06
CA GLY A 249 -52.83 -8.41 19.03
C GLY A 249 -52.66 -7.87 17.61
N ASP A 250 -52.93 -6.58 17.40
CA ASP A 250 -52.69 -5.89 16.13
C ASP A 250 -51.19 -5.78 15.82
N GLU A 251 -50.35 -5.44 16.80
CA GLU A 251 -48.89 -5.44 16.65
C GLU A 251 -48.36 -6.82 16.27
N LYS A 252 -48.78 -7.89 16.98
CA LYS A 252 -48.45 -9.28 16.64
C LYS A 252 -48.83 -9.60 15.19
N SER A 253 -50.05 -9.26 14.79
CA SER A 253 -50.56 -9.50 13.43
C SER A 253 -49.73 -8.76 12.36
N GLN A 254 -49.30 -7.53 12.64
CA GLN A 254 -48.39 -6.77 11.78
C GLN A 254 -47.00 -7.41 11.70
N PHE A 255 -46.43 -7.89 12.81
CA PHE A 255 -45.15 -8.61 12.81
C PHE A 255 -45.23 -9.92 12.02
N GLU A 256 -46.27 -10.72 12.19
CA GLU A 256 -46.51 -11.95 11.42
C GLU A 256 -46.69 -11.67 9.92
N CYS A 257 -47.26 -10.51 9.55
CA CYS A 257 -47.32 -10.07 8.16
C CYS A 257 -45.93 -9.71 7.61
N ARG A 258 -45.17 -8.89 8.35
CA ARG A 258 -43.78 -8.49 8.00
C ARG A 258 -42.84 -9.70 7.87
N VAL A 259 -42.96 -10.71 8.74
CA VAL A 259 -42.17 -11.95 8.66
C VAL A 259 -42.47 -12.72 7.36
N ARG A 260 -43.74 -12.81 6.96
CA ARG A 260 -44.14 -13.46 5.69
C ARG A 260 -43.63 -12.69 4.45
N GLU A 261 -43.66 -11.36 4.47
CA GLU A 261 -43.08 -10.52 3.41
C GLU A 261 -41.56 -10.70 3.32
N LEU A 262 -40.84 -10.63 4.46
CA LEU A 262 -39.39 -10.83 4.51
C LEU A 262 -38.98 -12.24 4.05
N GLN A 263 -39.75 -13.27 4.40
CA GLN A 263 -39.54 -14.63 3.89
C GLN A 263 -39.71 -14.70 2.37
N ARG A 264 -40.75 -14.05 1.82
CA ARG A 264 -40.98 -13.97 0.37
C ARG A 264 -39.82 -13.27 -0.36
N MET A 265 -39.30 -12.18 0.20
CA MET A 265 -38.13 -11.46 -0.33
C MET A 265 -36.83 -12.26 -0.24
N LEU A 266 -36.63 -12.99 0.87
CA LEU A 266 -35.51 -13.91 1.04
C LEU A 266 -35.54 -15.04 0.00
N ASP A 267 -36.72 -15.59 -0.30
CA ASP A 267 -36.88 -16.66 -1.29
C ASP A 267 -36.74 -16.17 -2.75
N THR A 268 -37.14 -14.93 -3.07
CA THR A 268 -36.80 -14.33 -4.37
C THR A 268 -35.30 -14.07 -4.51
N GLU A 269 -34.60 -13.69 -3.44
CA GLU A 269 -33.15 -13.46 -3.45
C GLU A 269 -32.34 -14.78 -3.50
N LYS A 270 -32.82 -15.87 -2.88
CA LYS A 270 -32.25 -17.22 -3.12
C LYS A 270 -32.31 -17.57 -4.61
N GLN A 271 -33.41 -17.26 -5.30
CA GLN A 271 -33.51 -17.49 -6.74
C GLN A 271 -32.65 -16.53 -7.58
N SER A 272 -32.49 -15.26 -7.18
CA SER A 272 -31.60 -14.31 -7.87
C SER A 272 -30.16 -14.82 -7.83
N ARG A 273 -29.72 -15.28 -6.65
CA ARG A 273 -28.40 -15.84 -6.39
C ARG A 273 -28.13 -17.12 -7.18
N VAL A 274 -29.04 -18.09 -7.21
CA VAL A 274 -28.87 -19.32 -8.01
C VAL A 274 -28.68 -19.00 -9.50
N ARG A 275 -29.40 -17.99 -10.05
CA ARG A 275 -29.18 -17.52 -11.43
C ARG A 275 -27.86 -16.78 -11.62
N ALA A 276 -27.32 -16.14 -10.58
CA ALA A 276 -25.99 -15.53 -10.62
C ALA A 276 -24.88 -16.60 -10.57
N ASP A 277 -24.97 -17.55 -9.63
CA ASP A 277 -24.03 -18.66 -9.48
C ASP A 277 -23.97 -19.50 -10.77
N GLN A 278 -25.11 -19.77 -11.43
CA GLN A 278 -25.10 -20.47 -12.71
C GLN A 278 -24.34 -19.69 -13.81
N ARG A 279 -24.60 -18.38 -13.98
CA ARG A 279 -23.86 -17.54 -14.94
C ARG A 279 -22.36 -17.47 -14.63
N ILE A 280 -21.97 -17.54 -13.35
CA ILE A 280 -20.57 -17.64 -12.92
C ILE A 280 -19.97 -19.00 -13.36
N THR A 281 -20.70 -20.11 -13.23
CA THR A 281 -20.22 -21.42 -13.72
C THR A 281 -20.11 -21.48 -15.25
N GLU A 282 -21.05 -20.90 -15.99
CA GLU A 282 -21.01 -20.80 -17.46
C GLU A 282 -19.82 -19.95 -17.92
N SER A 283 -19.63 -18.76 -17.33
CA SER A 283 -18.47 -17.89 -17.58
C SER A 283 -17.14 -18.60 -17.27
N ARG A 284 -17.07 -19.34 -16.16
CA ARG A 284 -15.88 -20.13 -15.79
C ARG A 284 -15.56 -21.21 -16.82
N GLN A 285 -16.56 -21.89 -17.39
CA GLN A 285 -16.34 -22.88 -18.45
C GLN A 285 -15.78 -22.24 -19.73
N VAL A 286 -16.28 -21.06 -20.12
CA VAL A 286 -15.75 -20.30 -21.27
C VAL A 286 -14.28 -19.92 -21.04
N VAL A 287 -13.93 -19.42 -19.84
CA VAL A 287 -12.54 -19.10 -19.48
C VAL A 287 -11.66 -20.35 -19.47
N GLU A 288 -12.15 -21.48 -18.96
CA GLU A 288 -11.39 -22.74 -18.94
C GLU A 288 -11.14 -23.31 -20.36
N LEU A 289 -12.04 -23.07 -21.31
CA LEU A 289 -11.84 -23.40 -22.72
C LEU A 289 -10.77 -22.50 -23.36
N ALA A 290 -10.87 -21.18 -23.20
CA ALA A 290 -9.87 -20.23 -23.72
C ALA A 290 -8.45 -20.50 -23.16
N VAL A 291 -8.35 -20.87 -21.88
CA VAL A 291 -7.08 -21.28 -21.26
C VAL A 291 -6.50 -22.57 -21.88
N LYS A 292 -7.35 -23.52 -22.31
CA LYS A 292 -6.91 -24.73 -23.02
C LYS A 292 -6.44 -24.42 -24.44
N GLU A 293 -7.13 -23.53 -25.15
CA GLU A 293 -6.75 -23.07 -26.49
C GLU A 293 -5.41 -22.33 -26.48
N HIS A 294 -5.25 -21.31 -25.63
CA HIS A 294 -3.96 -20.61 -25.49
C HIS A 294 -2.82 -21.53 -25.00
N LYS A 295 -3.11 -22.56 -24.20
CA LYS A 295 -2.10 -23.56 -23.82
C LYS A 295 -1.65 -24.41 -25.02
N ALA A 296 -2.55 -24.77 -25.92
CA ALA A 296 -2.22 -25.46 -27.17
C ALA A 296 -1.43 -24.54 -28.13
N GLU A 297 -1.82 -23.27 -28.25
CA GLU A 297 -1.13 -22.24 -29.02
C GLU A 297 0.32 -22.03 -28.53
N ILE A 298 0.53 -21.89 -27.21
CA ILE A 298 1.85 -21.77 -26.60
C ILE A 298 2.73 -22.99 -26.91
N LEU A 299 2.17 -24.21 -26.87
CA LEU A 299 2.91 -25.43 -27.22
C LEU A 299 3.29 -25.46 -28.71
N ALA A 300 2.40 -25.05 -29.61
CA ALA A 300 2.69 -24.94 -31.04
C ALA A 300 3.80 -23.90 -31.32
N LEU A 301 3.74 -22.74 -30.67
CA LEU A 301 4.77 -21.69 -30.77
C LEU A 301 6.11 -22.15 -30.19
N GLN A 302 6.12 -22.91 -29.10
CA GLN A 302 7.35 -23.52 -28.54
C GLN A 302 7.97 -24.56 -29.50
N GLN A 303 7.15 -25.38 -30.17
CA GLN A 303 7.64 -26.30 -31.19
C GLN A 303 8.21 -25.54 -32.40
N ALA A 304 7.49 -24.55 -32.92
CA ALA A 304 7.96 -23.72 -34.02
C ALA A 304 9.30 -23.02 -33.69
N LEU A 305 9.45 -22.48 -32.47
CA LEU A 305 10.70 -21.91 -31.99
C LEU A 305 11.84 -22.94 -31.94
N LYS A 306 11.57 -24.17 -31.49
CA LYS A 306 12.56 -25.26 -31.49
C LYS A 306 13.01 -25.62 -32.90
N GLU A 307 12.09 -25.70 -33.85
CA GLU A 307 12.42 -25.94 -35.26
C GLU A 307 13.24 -24.80 -35.88
N GLN A 308 12.95 -23.54 -35.55
CA GLN A 308 13.75 -22.41 -36.02
C GLN A 308 15.16 -22.39 -35.43
N LYS A 309 15.35 -22.82 -34.17
CA LYS A 309 16.69 -23.01 -33.59
C LYS A 309 17.50 -24.06 -34.35
N LEU A 310 16.93 -25.24 -34.58
CA LEU A 310 17.59 -26.32 -35.36
C LEU A 310 17.93 -25.87 -36.79
N LYS A 311 17.07 -25.05 -37.42
CA LYS A 311 17.35 -24.44 -38.73
C LYS A 311 18.50 -23.42 -38.67
N ALA A 312 18.56 -22.58 -37.63
CA ALA A 312 19.65 -21.63 -37.42
C ALA A 312 20.99 -22.33 -37.13
N GLU A 313 20.99 -23.38 -36.29
CA GLU A 313 22.16 -24.22 -36.01
C GLU A 313 22.69 -24.86 -37.31
N SER A 314 21.82 -25.48 -38.11
CA SER A 314 22.20 -26.05 -39.41
C SER A 314 22.70 -25.02 -40.44
N LEU A 315 22.30 -23.75 -40.33
CA LEU A 315 22.83 -22.66 -41.15
C LEU A 315 24.19 -22.17 -40.64
N SER A 316 24.41 -22.16 -39.32
CA SER A 316 25.69 -21.87 -38.69
C SER A 316 26.76 -22.90 -39.09
N ASP A 317 26.43 -24.20 -39.06
CA ASP A 317 27.35 -25.27 -39.52
C ASP A 317 27.75 -25.10 -40.99
N LYS A 318 26.78 -24.75 -41.85
CA LYS A 318 27.03 -24.47 -43.28
C LYS A 318 27.89 -23.23 -43.47
N LEU A 319 27.73 -22.19 -42.64
CA LEU A 319 28.57 -21.00 -42.67
C LEU A 319 30.02 -21.36 -42.26
N ASN A 320 30.21 -22.04 -41.13
CA ASN A 320 31.50 -22.53 -40.68
C ASN A 320 32.21 -23.38 -41.76
N ASP A 321 31.48 -24.24 -42.48
CA ASP A 321 32.03 -25.04 -43.57
C ASP A 321 32.33 -24.25 -44.86
N LEU A 322 31.62 -23.16 -45.12
CA LEU A 322 31.93 -22.22 -46.20
C LEU A 322 33.14 -21.35 -45.85
N GLU A 323 33.30 -20.93 -44.61
CA GLU A 323 34.46 -20.17 -44.11
C GLU A 323 35.74 -21.01 -44.19
N LYS A 324 35.71 -22.28 -43.75
CA LYS A 324 36.82 -23.23 -43.94
C LYS A 324 37.22 -23.38 -45.41
N LYS A 325 36.23 -23.49 -46.32
CA LYS A 325 36.47 -23.57 -47.77
C LYS A 325 37.04 -22.27 -48.33
N HIS A 326 36.55 -21.12 -47.86
CA HIS A 326 37.05 -19.81 -48.27
C HIS A 326 38.51 -19.61 -47.85
N ALA A 327 38.86 -19.89 -46.59
CA ALA A 327 40.25 -19.85 -46.12
C ALA A 327 41.18 -20.80 -46.89
N MET A 328 40.71 -22.00 -47.24
CA MET A 328 41.47 -22.94 -48.08
C MET A 328 41.67 -22.42 -49.51
N LEU A 329 40.64 -21.79 -50.11
CA LEU A 329 40.74 -21.14 -51.41
C LEU A 329 41.67 -19.91 -51.38
N GLU A 330 41.68 -19.12 -50.30
CA GLU A 330 42.64 -18.04 -50.12
C GLU A 330 44.08 -18.55 -50.06
N MET A 331 44.35 -19.61 -49.29
CA MET A 331 45.70 -20.21 -49.22
C MET A 331 46.16 -20.71 -50.59
N ASN A 332 45.26 -21.36 -51.35
CA ASN A 332 45.55 -21.79 -52.71
C ASN A 332 45.79 -20.60 -53.66
N ALA A 333 44.99 -19.53 -53.57
CA ALA A 333 45.17 -18.31 -54.37
C ALA A 333 46.52 -17.63 -54.06
N ARG A 334 46.89 -17.49 -52.77
CA ARG A 334 48.19 -16.93 -52.35
C ARG A 334 49.36 -17.81 -52.84
N SER A 335 49.23 -19.14 -52.80
CA SER A 335 50.25 -20.06 -53.33
C SER A 335 50.41 -19.95 -54.85
N LEU A 336 49.30 -19.83 -55.59
CA LEU A 336 49.33 -19.60 -57.04
C LEU A 336 49.91 -18.23 -57.40
N GLN A 337 49.60 -17.20 -56.62
CA GLN A 337 50.16 -15.86 -56.79
C GLN A 337 51.67 -15.84 -56.53
N GLN A 338 52.16 -16.54 -55.50
CA GLN A 338 53.60 -16.68 -55.25
C GLN A 338 54.31 -17.40 -56.41
N LYS A 339 53.71 -18.47 -56.97
CA LYS A 339 54.25 -19.15 -58.16
C LYS A 339 54.29 -18.24 -59.38
N LEU A 340 53.24 -17.45 -59.61
CA LEU A 340 53.19 -16.48 -60.70
C LEU A 340 54.28 -15.42 -60.56
N GLU A 341 54.61 -14.99 -59.35
CA GLU A 341 55.72 -14.05 -59.11
C GLU A 341 57.09 -14.69 -59.38
N THR A 342 57.31 -15.95 -58.98
CA THR A 342 58.56 -16.65 -59.33
C THR A 342 58.72 -16.89 -60.84
N GLU A 343 57.63 -17.11 -61.57
CA GLU A 343 57.64 -17.19 -63.04
C GLU A 343 57.89 -15.81 -63.69
N ARG A 344 57.40 -14.72 -63.09
CA ARG A 344 57.71 -13.34 -63.52
C ARG A 344 59.19 -13.03 -63.34
N GLU A 345 59.78 -13.37 -62.20
CA GLU A 345 61.23 -13.23 -61.96
C GLU A 345 62.05 -14.06 -62.97
N LEU A 346 61.69 -15.33 -63.21
CA LEU A 346 62.35 -16.18 -64.20
C LEU A 346 62.27 -15.58 -65.60
N LYS A 347 61.09 -15.12 -66.02
CA LYS A 347 60.90 -14.42 -67.30
C LYS A 347 61.76 -13.16 -67.39
N GLN A 348 61.85 -12.37 -66.31
CA GLN A 348 62.67 -11.15 -66.31
C GLN A 348 64.16 -11.48 -66.46
N ARG A 349 64.68 -12.47 -65.72
CA ARG A 349 66.08 -12.94 -65.87
C ARG A 349 66.36 -13.43 -67.29
N LEU A 350 65.41 -14.14 -67.92
CA LEU A 350 65.53 -14.57 -69.32
C LEU A 350 65.55 -13.39 -70.31
N LEU A 351 64.77 -12.33 -70.07
CA LEU A 351 64.82 -11.10 -70.87
C LEU A 351 66.15 -10.33 -70.68
N GLU A 352 66.70 -10.34 -69.46
CA GLU A 352 68.02 -9.74 -69.17
C GLU A 352 69.16 -10.52 -69.86
N GLU A 353 69.12 -11.85 -69.88
CA GLU A 353 70.06 -12.66 -70.68
C GLU A 353 69.87 -12.47 -72.18
N GLN A 354 68.63 -12.37 -72.67
CA GLN A 354 68.35 -12.05 -74.07
C GLN A 354 68.95 -10.69 -74.46
N ALA A 355 68.83 -9.67 -73.60
CA ALA A 355 69.42 -8.36 -73.83
C ALA A 355 70.97 -8.39 -73.85
N LYS A 356 71.61 -9.16 -72.96
CA LYS A 356 73.07 -9.37 -72.97
C LYS A 356 73.54 -10.04 -74.26
N LEU A 357 72.85 -11.09 -74.71
CA LEU A 357 73.16 -11.80 -75.96
C LEU A 357 72.94 -10.89 -77.19
N GLN A 358 71.89 -10.07 -77.19
CA GLN A 358 71.66 -9.07 -78.23
C GLN A 358 72.79 -8.02 -78.26
N GLN A 359 73.23 -7.52 -77.10
CA GLN A 359 74.36 -6.60 -77.00
C GLN A 359 75.67 -7.22 -77.51
N GLN A 360 75.92 -8.50 -77.22
CA GLN A 360 77.08 -9.23 -77.77
C GLN A 360 76.98 -9.36 -79.30
N MET A 361 75.81 -9.71 -79.85
CA MET A 361 75.60 -9.74 -81.30
C MET A 361 75.83 -8.38 -81.95
N ASP A 362 75.33 -7.29 -81.36
CA ASP A 362 75.49 -5.96 -81.94
C ASP A 362 76.94 -5.44 -81.81
N LEU A 363 77.69 -5.84 -80.77
CA LEU A 363 79.14 -5.64 -80.72
C LEU A 363 79.87 -6.43 -81.83
N GLN A 364 79.48 -7.68 -82.09
CA GLN A 364 80.04 -8.48 -83.18
C GLN A 364 79.73 -7.88 -84.56
N LYS A 365 78.48 -7.43 -84.80
CA LYS A 365 78.11 -6.70 -86.04
C LYS A 365 78.96 -5.45 -86.24
N ASN A 366 79.17 -4.65 -85.19
CA ASN A 366 80.04 -3.48 -85.23
C ASN A 366 81.50 -3.86 -85.55
N HIS A 367 82.01 -4.97 -85.02
CA HIS A 367 83.36 -5.44 -85.33
C HIS A 367 83.48 -5.92 -86.78
N ILE A 368 82.49 -6.68 -87.28
CA ILE A 368 82.41 -7.12 -88.68
C ILE A 368 82.34 -5.91 -89.61
N PHE A 369 81.49 -4.92 -89.32
CA PHE A 369 81.36 -3.70 -90.13
C PHE A 369 82.69 -2.95 -90.25
N ARG A 370 83.45 -2.78 -89.17
CA ARG A 370 84.79 -2.17 -89.21
C ARG A 370 85.79 -2.99 -90.04
N LEU A 371 85.72 -4.32 -89.99
CA LEU A 371 86.56 -5.20 -90.81
C LEU A 371 86.20 -5.09 -92.30
N THR A 372 84.90 -5.03 -92.63
CA THR A 372 84.43 -4.80 -94.01
C THR A 372 84.83 -3.42 -94.53
N GLN A 373 84.71 -2.37 -93.71
CA GLN A 373 85.18 -1.03 -94.08
C GLN A 373 86.70 -1.01 -94.30
N GLY A 374 87.48 -1.57 -93.37
CA GLY A 374 88.95 -1.65 -93.52
C GLY A 374 89.40 -2.49 -94.72
N LEU A 375 88.61 -3.50 -95.10
CA LEU A 375 88.82 -4.27 -96.33
C LEU A 375 88.51 -3.43 -97.59
N GLN A 376 87.43 -2.64 -97.57
CA GLN A 376 87.10 -1.74 -98.69
C GLN A 376 88.20 -0.66 -98.85
N GLU A 377 88.63 -0.01 -97.77
CA GLU A 377 89.73 0.95 -97.82
C GLU A 377 91.06 0.34 -98.32
N ALA A 378 91.27 -0.97 -98.11
CA ALA A 378 92.43 -1.69 -98.65
C ALA A 378 92.27 -2.01 -100.15
N LEU A 379 91.04 -2.32 -100.61
CA LEU A 379 90.72 -2.50 -102.03
C LEU A 379 90.84 -1.18 -102.81
N ASP A 380 90.30 -0.09 -102.27
CA ASP A 380 90.37 1.24 -102.88
C ASP A 380 91.84 1.70 -103.05
N ARG A 381 92.69 1.42 -102.05
CA ARG A 381 94.15 1.64 -102.15
C ARG A 381 94.82 0.71 -103.17
N ALA A 382 94.38 -0.54 -103.29
CA ALA A 382 94.91 -1.47 -104.28
C ALA A 382 94.54 -1.07 -105.72
N ASP A 383 93.34 -0.51 -105.93
CA ASP A 383 92.92 0.01 -107.25
C ASP A 383 93.60 1.35 -107.58
N LEU A 384 93.84 2.23 -106.60
CA LEU A 384 94.73 3.39 -106.78
C LEU A 384 96.14 2.96 -107.23
N LEU A 385 96.73 1.96 -106.57
CA LEU A 385 98.04 1.40 -106.97
C LEU A 385 98.00 0.71 -108.35
N LYS A 386 96.86 0.18 -108.80
CA LYS A 386 96.69 -0.28 -110.19
C LYS A 386 96.69 0.90 -111.16
N THR A 387 96.02 2.01 -110.85
CA THR A 387 96.01 3.20 -111.72
C THR A 387 97.39 3.84 -111.82
N GLU A 388 98.12 4.00 -110.70
CA GLU A 388 99.53 4.43 -110.72
C GLU A 388 100.41 3.49 -111.54
N ARG A 389 100.18 2.17 -111.43
CA ARG A 389 100.89 1.18 -112.26
C ARG A 389 100.57 1.34 -113.75
N SER A 390 99.32 1.50 -114.15
CA SER A 390 98.96 1.66 -115.56
C SER A 390 99.49 2.98 -116.14
N ASP A 391 99.53 4.05 -115.34
CA ASP A 391 100.12 5.33 -115.73
C ASP A 391 101.64 5.23 -115.90
N LEU A 392 102.32 4.43 -115.06
CA LEU A 392 103.75 4.14 -115.20
C LEU A 392 104.06 3.21 -116.38
N GLU A 393 103.20 2.21 -116.64
CA GLU A 393 103.31 1.35 -117.83
C GLU A 393 103.11 2.18 -119.12
N TYR A 394 102.14 3.09 -119.15
CA TYR A 394 101.92 4.04 -120.25
C TYR A 394 103.07 5.06 -120.43
N GLN A 395 103.69 5.52 -119.33
CA GLN A 395 104.88 6.36 -119.39
C GLN A 395 106.08 5.60 -119.96
N LEU A 396 106.29 4.34 -119.54
CA LEU A 396 107.34 3.48 -120.09
C LEU A 396 107.12 3.20 -121.58
N GLU A 397 105.89 2.93 -122.00
CA GLU A 397 105.55 2.67 -123.40
C GLU A 397 105.77 3.92 -124.27
N ASN A 398 105.39 5.12 -123.80
CA ASN A 398 105.73 6.38 -124.47
C ASN A 398 107.23 6.62 -124.58
N ILE A 399 108.00 6.36 -123.52
CA ILE A 399 109.47 6.47 -123.55
C ILE A 399 110.05 5.47 -124.56
N GLN A 400 109.53 4.24 -124.61
CA GLN A 400 109.97 3.21 -125.55
C GLN A 400 109.63 3.57 -127.00
N VAL A 401 108.47 4.16 -127.27
CA VAL A 401 108.10 4.71 -128.59
C VAL A 401 109.04 5.84 -128.99
N LEU A 402 109.29 6.83 -128.11
CA LEU A 402 110.25 7.91 -128.36
C LEU A 402 111.66 7.38 -128.67
N TYR A 403 112.14 6.42 -127.87
CA TYR A 403 113.45 5.80 -128.05
C TYR A 403 113.54 5.01 -129.36
N SER A 404 112.45 4.37 -129.81
CA SER A 404 112.38 3.70 -131.11
C SER A 404 112.42 4.69 -132.28
N HIS A 405 111.75 5.84 -132.15
CA HIS A 405 111.76 6.89 -133.17
C HIS A 405 113.13 7.56 -133.28
N GLU A 406 113.78 7.85 -132.15
CA GLU A 406 115.19 8.29 -132.13
C GLU A 406 116.14 7.24 -132.71
N LYS A 407 115.94 5.96 -132.39
CA LYS A 407 116.72 4.85 -132.97
C LYS A 407 116.60 4.81 -134.50
N VAL A 408 115.38 4.82 -135.06
CA VAL A 408 115.18 4.81 -136.53
C VAL A 408 115.79 6.05 -137.19
N LYS A 409 115.69 7.22 -136.55
CA LYS A 409 116.32 8.46 -137.02
C LYS A 409 117.85 8.39 -137.01
N MET A 410 118.43 7.78 -135.98
CA MET A 410 119.86 7.48 -135.87
C MET A 410 120.30 6.46 -136.93
N GLU A 411 119.57 5.35 -137.13
CA GLU A 411 119.88 4.32 -138.13
C GLU A 411 119.81 4.86 -139.56
N GLY A 412 118.83 5.73 -139.87
CA GLY A 412 118.77 6.46 -141.14
C GLY A 412 119.97 7.38 -141.37
N THR A 413 120.42 8.07 -140.31
CA THR A 413 121.60 8.95 -140.35
C THR A 413 122.89 8.14 -140.54
N ILE A 414 123.03 7.02 -139.82
CA ILE A 414 124.16 6.09 -139.93
C ILE A 414 124.22 5.48 -141.34
N SER A 415 123.08 5.07 -141.92
CA SER A 415 123.02 4.51 -143.28
C SER A 415 123.47 5.49 -144.37
N GLN A 416 123.21 6.80 -144.20
CA GLN A 416 123.78 7.83 -145.06
C GLN A 416 125.28 8.05 -144.81
N GLN A 417 125.73 7.98 -143.54
CA GLN A 417 127.13 8.17 -143.18
C GLN A 417 128.03 7.00 -143.64
N THR A 418 127.56 5.74 -143.60
CA THR A 418 128.32 4.59 -144.15
C THR A 418 128.65 4.78 -145.62
N LYS A 419 127.68 5.25 -146.43
CA LYS A 419 127.89 5.55 -147.86
C LYS A 419 128.86 6.71 -148.12
N LEU A 420 129.09 7.58 -147.13
CA LEU A 420 130.06 8.66 -147.20
C LEU A 420 131.46 8.21 -146.74
N ILE A 421 131.55 7.20 -145.86
CA ILE A 421 132.80 6.65 -145.34
C ILE A 421 133.59 5.93 -146.43
N ASP A 422 132.92 5.13 -147.29
CA ASP A 422 133.58 4.44 -148.40
C ASP A 422 134.18 5.40 -149.45
N PHE A 423 133.61 6.61 -149.59
CA PHE A 423 134.09 7.64 -150.52
C PHE A 423 135.31 8.41 -149.99
N LEU A 424 135.52 8.46 -148.66
CA LEU A 424 136.49 9.35 -148.00
C LEU A 424 137.75 8.64 -147.49
N GLN A 425 138.06 7.44 -147.98
CA GLN A 425 139.42 6.88 -147.89
C GLN A 425 140.45 7.57 -148.83
N ALA A 426 140.07 8.68 -149.47
CA ALA A 426 140.97 9.59 -150.18
C ALA A 426 141.02 10.99 -149.53
N LYS A 427 142.20 11.37 -149.00
CA LYS A 427 142.64 12.68 -148.46
C LYS A 427 142.13 13.17 -147.08
N MET A 428 142.93 12.84 -146.05
CA MET A 428 143.65 13.75 -145.11
C MET A 428 142.95 14.67 -144.06
N ASP A 429 143.56 14.66 -142.85
CA ASP A 429 143.78 15.73 -141.83
C ASP A 429 142.76 16.14 -140.72
N GLN A 430 142.94 15.54 -139.51
CA GLN A 430 143.33 16.11 -138.17
C GLN A 430 142.70 17.41 -137.56
N PRO A 431 142.71 17.64 -136.21
CA PRO A 431 142.37 16.77 -135.04
C PRO A 431 141.73 17.49 -133.79
N ALA A 432 141.49 16.73 -132.68
CA ALA A 432 141.30 17.13 -131.23
C ALA A 432 139.85 17.23 -130.63
N LYS A 433 139.41 16.39 -129.65
CA LYS A 433 139.54 16.36 -128.14
C LYS A 433 138.59 17.36 -127.38
N LYS A 434 137.91 17.08 -126.23
CA LYS A 434 137.77 15.89 -125.32
C LYS A 434 136.57 16.04 -124.30
N LYS A 435 136.18 14.90 -123.66
CA LYS A 435 135.38 14.60 -122.42
C LYS A 435 135.14 15.69 -121.32
N LYS A 436 134.25 15.54 -120.30
CA LYS A 436 132.93 14.87 -120.05
C LYS A 436 132.52 14.99 -118.54
N GLY A 437 131.24 15.31 -118.23
CA GLY A 437 130.49 15.02 -116.98
C GLY A 437 130.79 15.81 -115.67
N LEU A 438 129.98 15.78 -114.60
CA LEU A 438 128.50 15.67 -114.43
C LEU A 438 128.16 15.90 -112.93
N PHE A 439 127.36 16.91 -112.54
CA PHE A 439 127.03 17.25 -111.13
C PHE A 439 125.77 18.16 -111.00
N SER A 440 124.85 17.86 -110.06
CA SER A 440 123.89 18.80 -109.37
C SER A 440 122.97 18.00 -108.42
N ARG A 441 122.68 18.38 -107.15
CA ARG A 441 122.00 19.57 -106.53
C ARG A 441 120.46 19.49 -106.62
N ARG A 442 119.62 19.70 -105.58
CA ARG A 442 119.55 20.56 -104.35
C ARG A 442 119.21 22.06 -104.55
N LYS A 443 118.14 22.52 -103.86
CA LYS A 443 117.75 23.91 -103.50
C LYS A 443 117.36 24.84 -104.67
N GLU A 444 116.60 25.95 -104.53
CA GLU A 444 115.91 26.70 -103.43
C GLU A 444 114.55 27.24 -104.01
N ASP A 445 113.42 27.42 -103.31
CA ASP A 445 112.99 28.47 -102.34
C ASP A 445 113.00 29.92 -102.89
N PRO A 446 111.91 30.74 -102.79
CA PRO A 446 111.82 31.73 -101.68
C PRO A 446 110.42 32.29 -101.23
N SER A 447 110.10 32.16 -99.93
CA SER A 447 109.68 33.23 -98.95
C SER A 447 108.46 34.21 -99.07
N LEU A 448 107.67 34.31 -97.96
CA LEU A 448 107.04 35.50 -97.27
C LEU A 448 105.78 36.23 -97.88
N PRO A 449 104.98 37.08 -97.14
CA PRO A 449 104.72 37.25 -95.67
C PRO A 449 103.25 37.59 -95.15
N THR A 450 102.92 37.22 -93.89
CA THR A 450 102.25 38.06 -92.80
C THR A 450 100.71 38.40 -92.68
N GLN A 451 100.13 38.01 -91.51
CA GLN A 451 99.03 38.60 -90.64
C GLN A 451 97.46 38.40 -90.79
N VAL A 452 96.83 37.68 -89.82
CA VAL A 452 95.77 38.09 -88.79
C VAL A 452 94.35 38.58 -89.26
N PRO A 453 93.18 38.49 -88.53
CA PRO A 453 92.80 37.95 -87.18
C PRO A 453 91.52 37.02 -87.04
N LEU A 454 91.40 36.37 -85.86
CA LEU A 454 90.22 36.12 -84.97
C LEU A 454 88.86 35.46 -85.39
N GLN A 455 88.52 34.37 -84.66
CA GLN A 455 87.32 34.17 -83.79
C GLN A 455 85.87 34.31 -84.32
N TYR A 456 85.17 33.16 -84.49
CA TYR A 456 83.69 33.09 -84.39
C TYR A 456 83.14 31.69 -84.00
N ASN A 457 83.66 30.60 -84.56
CA ASN A 457 83.00 29.28 -84.50
C ASN A 457 82.95 28.60 -83.12
N GLU A 458 83.93 28.81 -82.23
CA GLU A 458 83.97 28.13 -80.92
C GLU A 458 82.85 28.61 -79.97
N LEU A 459 82.46 29.89 -80.09
CA LEU A 459 81.39 30.48 -79.27
C LEU A 459 80.01 29.89 -79.61
N LYS A 460 79.82 29.44 -80.86
CA LYS A 460 78.58 28.77 -81.30
C LYS A 460 78.38 27.42 -80.60
N VAL A 461 79.46 26.64 -80.44
CA VAL A 461 79.42 25.32 -79.80
C VAL A 461 79.17 25.43 -78.29
N ALA A 462 79.68 26.49 -77.65
CA ALA A 462 79.36 26.77 -76.24
C ALA A 462 77.88 27.16 -76.04
N LEU A 463 77.33 28.01 -76.93
CA LEU A 463 75.97 28.52 -76.81
C LEU A 463 74.89 27.44 -76.98
N GLU A 464 75.07 26.47 -77.87
CA GLU A 464 74.12 25.36 -78.03
C GLU A 464 74.17 24.39 -76.83
N LYS A 465 75.34 24.23 -76.21
CA LYS A 465 75.52 23.40 -75.00
C LYS A 465 74.80 23.97 -73.77
N GLU A 466 74.73 25.30 -73.66
CA GLU A 466 74.01 25.97 -72.57
C GLU A 466 72.49 26.05 -72.84
N LYS A 467 72.07 26.15 -74.11
CA LYS A 467 70.65 26.02 -74.49
C LYS A 467 70.06 24.65 -74.14
N ALA A 468 70.83 23.57 -74.34
CA ALA A 468 70.40 22.22 -73.96
C ALA A 468 70.12 22.11 -72.44
N ARG A 469 71.03 22.66 -71.61
CA ARG A 469 70.86 22.71 -70.14
C ARG A 469 69.66 23.55 -69.71
N SER A 470 69.36 24.65 -70.40
CA SER A 470 68.18 25.46 -70.12
C SER A 470 66.88 24.67 -70.37
N ALA A 471 66.84 23.82 -71.40
CA ALA A 471 65.67 22.99 -71.69
C ALA A 471 65.48 21.87 -70.64
N GLU A 472 66.56 21.17 -70.24
CA GLU A 472 66.53 20.18 -69.15
C GLU A 472 66.02 20.80 -67.84
N LEU A 473 66.42 22.05 -67.55
CA LEU A 473 65.99 22.77 -66.36
C LEU A 473 64.51 23.20 -66.43
N GLU A 474 64.00 23.63 -67.59
CA GLU A 474 62.57 23.93 -67.76
C GLU A 474 61.68 22.69 -67.71
N GLU A 475 62.13 21.55 -68.25
CA GLU A 475 61.40 20.28 -68.16
C GLU A 475 61.32 19.79 -66.70
N ALA A 476 62.42 19.85 -65.95
CA ALA A 476 62.42 19.55 -64.52
C ALA A 476 61.50 20.49 -63.71
N LEU A 477 61.41 21.77 -64.10
CA LEU A 477 60.56 22.77 -63.46
C LEU A 477 59.07 22.61 -63.86
N GLN A 478 58.75 22.13 -65.07
CA GLN A 478 57.39 21.68 -65.40
C GLN A 478 56.99 20.42 -64.64
N LYS A 479 57.87 19.41 -64.59
CA LYS A 479 57.63 18.15 -63.88
C LYS A 479 57.33 18.37 -62.40
N THR A 480 58.18 19.15 -61.71
CA THR A 480 57.95 19.52 -60.32
C THR A 480 56.72 20.42 -60.12
N ARG A 481 56.32 21.25 -61.11
CA ARG A 481 55.03 21.98 -61.09
C ARG A 481 53.80 21.11 -61.31
N ILE A 482 53.95 19.92 -61.87
CA ILE A 482 52.88 18.91 -61.98
C ILE A 482 52.82 18.12 -60.67
N GLU A 483 53.95 17.64 -60.16
CA GLU A 483 54.07 16.94 -58.87
C GLU A 483 53.59 17.80 -57.69
N LEU A 484 53.86 19.11 -57.68
CA LEU A 484 53.33 20.05 -56.67
C LEU A 484 51.82 20.31 -56.83
N ARG A 485 51.21 19.96 -57.98
CA ARG A 485 49.77 20.06 -58.21
C ARG A 485 49.06 18.77 -57.77
N SER A 486 49.57 17.61 -58.18
CA SER A 486 49.05 16.32 -57.72
C SER A 486 49.20 16.16 -56.21
N ALA A 487 50.32 16.57 -55.61
CA ALA A 487 50.49 16.56 -54.15
C ALA A 487 49.54 17.52 -53.41
N ARG A 488 49.05 18.58 -54.06
CA ARG A 488 47.99 19.46 -53.51
C ARG A 488 46.60 18.85 -53.64
N GLU A 489 46.34 18.13 -54.72
CA GLU A 489 45.08 17.43 -54.96
C GLU A 489 44.95 16.17 -54.07
N GLU A 490 46.03 15.41 -53.86
CA GLU A 490 46.07 14.29 -52.91
C GLU A 490 45.98 14.76 -51.45
N ALA A 491 46.59 15.90 -51.10
CA ALA A 491 46.43 16.51 -49.78
C ALA A 491 44.99 17.00 -49.52
N ALA A 492 44.24 17.38 -50.56
CA ALA A 492 42.84 17.81 -50.44
C ALA A 492 41.85 16.64 -50.24
N HIS A 493 42.21 15.41 -50.62
CA HIS A 493 41.31 14.26 -50.59
C HIS A 493 41.48 13.30 -49.39
N ARG A 494 42.29 13.65 -48.38
CA ARG A 494 42.45 12.81 -47.16
C ARG A 494 42.30 13.57 -45.82
N LYS A 495 41.12 14.14 -45.57
CA LYS A 495 40.35 13.97 -44.30
C LYS A 495 39.01 14.74 -44.25
N ILE A 496 37.99 14.10 -44.81
CA ILE A 496 36.65 14.05 -44.22
C ILE A 496 36.37 12.53 -44.10
N SER A 497 35.86 11.99 -42.99
CA SER A 497 35.14 12.64 -41.90
C SER A 497 35.81 12.59 -40.51
N ASP A 498 35.27 13.41 -39.61
CA ASP A 498 35.15 13.26 -38.16
C ASP A 498 36.36 12.82 -37.33
N HIS A 499 36.99 13.82 -36.69
CA HIS A 499 36.70 14.12 -35.27
C HIS A 499 36.82 15.65 -35.08
N PRO A 500 36.03 16.26 -34.18
CA PRO A 500 36.62 16.53 -32.86
C PRO A 500 35.65 16.43 -31.66
N HIS A 501 36.17 15.93 -30.53
CA HIS A 501 35.70 16.36 -29.21
C HIS A 501 36.03 17.85 -29.00
N PRO A 502 35.19 18.60 -28.26
CA PRO A 502 35.68 19.16 -26.98
C PRO A 502 34.64 19.01 -25.85
N SER A 503 34.96 18.63 -24.61
CA SER A 503 36.11 18.90 -23.73
C SER A 503 36.17 20.32 -23.16
N THR A 504 36.49 20.42 -21.86
CA THR A 504 37.05 21.59 -21.14
C THR A 504 37.28 21.22 -19.66
N PRO A 505 38.13 21.93 -18.90
CA PRO A 505 39.29 22.75 -19.28
C PRO A 505 40.58 22.12 -18.66
N ALA A 506 41.76 22.73 -18.47
CA ALA A 506 42.35 24.05 -18.77
C ALA A 506 43.82 23.82 -19.23
N THR A 507 44.89 24.63 -19.11
CA THR A 507 45.28 25.93 -18.52
C THR A 507 46.63 26.33 -19.20
N ALA A 508 47.29 27.50 -19.07
CA ALA A 508 47.06 28.78 -18.39
C ALA A 508 47.86 29.91 -19.09
N ARG A 509 47.27 31.11 -19.21
CA ARG A 509 47.94 32.43 -19.22
C ARG A 509 46.85 33.44 -18.79
N GLN A 510 46.98 34.25 -17.73
CA GLN A 510 48.14 34.60 -16.88
C GLN A 510 47.74 34.67 -15.38
N GLN A 511 48.72 34.41 -14.49
CA GLN A 511 49.11 35.20 -13.28
C GLN A 511 48.01 35.70 -12.29
N ILE A 512 48.15 35.63 -10.95
CA ILE A 512 49.30 35.26 -10.09
C ILE A 512 48.86 34.93 -8.62
N ILE A 513 49.62 34.06 -7.94
CA ILE A 513 49.77 33.84 -6.47
C ILE A 513 48.58 33.36 -5.58
N MET A 514 48.86 32.20 -4.96
CA MET A 514 48.48 31.55 -3.68
C MET A 514 47.99 32.41 -2.48
N SER A 515 47.29 31.90 -1.44
CA SER A 515 46.61 30.60 -1.19
C SER A 515 45.82 30.52 0.15
N ALA A 516 44.70 29.79 0.13
CA ALA A 516 44.13 28.94 1.22
C ALA A 516 43.37 29.56 2.45
N ILE A 517 42.57 28.67 3.08
CA ILE A 517 41.99 28.68 4.45
C ILE A 517 40.60 29.36 4.70
N VAL A 518 39.55 28.52 4.68
CA VAL A 518 38.46 28.35 5.70
C VAL A 518 37.28 29.36 5.83
N ARG A 519 36.10 28.78 6.19
CA ARG A 519 34.85 29.34 6.81
C ARG A 519 33.73 29.95 5.95
N SER A 520 32.52 29.42 6.18
CA SER A 520 31.17 30.03 6.06
C SER A 520 30.91 31.02 7.25
N PRO A 521 29.75 31.73 7.42
CA PRO A 521 28.44 31.59 6.75
C PRO A 521 27.57 32.88 6.52
N GLU A 522 26.32 32.67 6.06
CA GLU A 522 25.04 33.35 6.48
C GLU A 522 24.52 34.75 6.03
N HIS A 523 23.16 34.77 5.91
CA HIS A 523 22.14 35.83 6.17
C HIS A 523 21.95 37.13 5.32
N GLN A 524 20.85 37.13 4.52
CA GLN A 524 19.74 38.15 4.42
C GLN A 524 20.01 39.63 3.96
N PRO A 525 18.98 40.50 3.70
CA PRO A 525 17.63 40.28 3.10
C PRO A 525 17.12 41.38 2.10
N THR A 526 16.31 40.99 1.08
CA THR A 526 15.15 41.70 0.43
C THR A 526 15.27 43.22 0.05
N PRO A 527 14.22 44.02 -0.33
CA PRO A 527 12.84 43.77 -0.85
C PRO A 527 12.41 44.61 -2.11
N ILE A 528 11.17 44.37 -2.64
CA ILE A 528 10.26 45.35 -3.31
C ILE A 528 10.67 45.90 -4.72
N SER A 529 9.80 46.21 -5.72
CA SER A 529 8.32 46.28 -5.81
C SER A 529 7.71 45.92 -7.19
N LEU A 530 6.38 45.91 -7.21
CA LEU A 530 5.41 45.85 -8.33
C LEU A 530 5.59 46.89 -9.45
N LEU A 531 5.15 46.57 -10.69
CA LEU A 531 4.04 47.27 -11.41
C LEU A 531 3.79 46.75 -12.85
N ALA A 532 2.58 47.02 -13.37
CA ALA A 532 2.08 46.85 -14.75
C ALA A 532 1.00 47.96 -14.99
N PRO A 533 0.20 48.07 -16.10
CA PRO A 533 0.11 47.29 -17.36
C PRO A 533 0.14 48.20 -18.65
N PRO A 534 -0.85 48.23 -19.60
CA PRO A 534 -0.97 47.39 -20.81
C PRO A 534 -1.02 48.14 -22.18
N SER A 535 -1.05 47.39 -23.32
CA SER A 535 -2.21 47.30 -24.26
C SER A 535 -1.94 47.27 -25.80
N SER A 536 -2.66 46.37 -26.51
CA SER A 536 -3.16 46.50 -27.91
C SER A 536 -2.15 46.46 -29.11
N ARG A 537 -2.50 46.17 -30.39
CA ARG A 537 -3.62 45.43 -31.05
C ARG A 537 -3.31 45.22 -32.57
N ARG A 538 -3.57 44.00 -33.12
CA ARG A 538 -3.92 43.70 -34.56
C ARG A 538 -2.83 43.96 -35.64
N LYS A 539 -2.84 43.41 -36.88
CA LYS A 539 -3.63 42.32 -37.54
C LYS A 539 -2.82 41.71 -38.72
N GLU A 540 -3.23 40.51 -39.16
CA GLU A 540 -3.20 39.84 -40.51
C GLU A 540 -2.34 40.41 -41.67
N SER A 541 -1.79 39.61 -42.60
CA SER A 541 -2.08 38.22 -43.05
C SER A 541 -0.76 37.42 -43.28
N SER A 542 -0.59 36.30 -44.04
CA SER A 542 -1.42 35.48 -44.95
C SER A 542 -0.98 33.99 -44.97
N THR A 543 -1.64 33.15 -45.79
CA THR A 543 -1.49 31.68 -45.98
C THR A 543 -1.91 31.30 -47.42
N PRO A 544 -1.85 30.04 -47.92
CA PRO A 544 -1.60 28.77 -47.20
C PRO A 544 -0.71 27.72 -47.92
N GLU A 545 -0.64 26.52 -47.30
CA GLU A 545 -0.02 25.26 -47.76
C GLU A 545 1.53 25.29 -47.98
N GLU A 546 2.33 24.22 -47.90
CA GLU A 546 2.29 22.87 -47.27
C GLU A 546 3.77 22.40 -47.16
N TYR A 547 4.22 21.43 -46.35
CA TYR A 547 3.58 20.63 -45.30
C TYR A 547 4.57 20.47 -44.14
N SER A 548 4.22 20.93 -42.93
CA SER A 548 4.99 20.70 -41.69
C SER A 548 4.30 21.24 -40.42
N ARG A 549 3.48 20.41 -39.76
CA ARG A 549 3.05 20.69 -38.37
C ARG A 549 3.02 19.47 -37.45
N ARG A 550 3.86 19.58 -36.42
CA ARG A 550 3.56 19.38 -34.98
C ARG A 550 3.10 18.00 -34.49
N LEU A 551 4.00 17.34 -33.75
CA LEU A 551 3.64 16.38 -32.69
C LEU A 551 4.60 16.52 -31.48
N LYS A 552 4.61 17.69 -30.84
CA LYS A 552 5.34 17.90 -29.58
C LYS A 552 4.75 18.99 -28.67
N GLU A 553 3.47 18.82 -28.35
CA GLU A 553 2.75 19.63 -27.35
C GLU A 553 2.07 18.68 -26.35
N ARG A 554 2.88 18.05 -25.49
CA ARG A 554 2.36 17.31 -24.32
C ARG A 554 1.85 18.34 -23.32
N MET A 555 0.57 18.28 -22.97
CA MET A 555 -0.05 19.23 -22.04
C MET A 555 0.68 19.23 -20.69
N HIS A 556 1.27 20.37 -20.33
CA HIS A 556 1.89 20.59 -19.02
C HIS A 556 0.79 21.01 -18.04
N HIS A 557 0.10 20.02 -17.44
CA HIS A 557 -0.92 20.27 -16.42
C HIS A 557 -0.26 20.69 -15.10
N ASN A 558 0.05 21.98 -15.01
CA ASN A 558 0.49 22.67 -13.80
C ASN A 558 -0.74 23.37 -13.17
N ILE A 559 -1.60 22.59 -12.52
CA ILE A 559 -2.83 23.07 -11.88
C ILE A 559 -2.55 23.17 -10.36
N PRO A 560 -2.23 24.37 -9.84
CA PRO A 560 -1.90 24.55 -8.43
C PRO A 560 -3.13 24.33 -7.56
N HIS A 561 -2.96 23.63 -6.44
CA HIS A 561 -4.03 23.43 -5.45
C HIS A 561 -4.47 24.77 -4.85
N ARG A 562 -5.74 25.14 -5.04
CA ARG A 562 -6.35 26.27 -4.33
C ARG A 562 -6.76 25.84 -2.92
N PHE A 563 -5.96 26.21 -1.92
CA PHE A 563 -6.26 25.90 -0.51
C PHE A 563 -7.17 26.93 0.15
N ASN A 564 -8.01 26.46 1.07
CA ASN A 564 -8.61 27.24 2.15
C ASN A 564 -8.00 26.77 3.48
N VAL A 565 -7.72 27.71 4.40
CA VAL A 565 -7.17 27.40 5.72
C VAL A 565 -8.29 27.51 6.75
N GLY A 566 -8.58 26.41 7.45
CA GLY A 566 -9.62 26.34 8.47
C GLY A 566 -9.24 25.42 9.62
N LEU A 567 -10.09 25.34 10.65
CA LEU A 567 -9.91 24.33 11.71
C LEU A 567 -10.22 22.93 11.18
N ASN A 568 -9.36 21.99 11.50
CA ASN A 568 -9.59 20.59 11.21
C ASN A 568 -10.51 19.96 12.26
N MET A 569 -11.72 19.60 11.84
CA MET A 569 -12.76 19.05 12.71
C MET A 569 -12.66 17.53 12.93
N ARG A 570 -11.72 16.83 12.26
CA ARG A 570 -11.47 15.39 12.44
C ARG A 570 -9.99 15.09 12.20
N ALA A 571 -9.32 14.34 13.06
CA ALA A 571 -7.89 14.04 12.87
C ALA A 571 -7.65 13.28 11.53
N THR A 572 -6.73 13.75 10.69
CA THR A 572 -6.44 13.18 9.36
C THR A 572 -4.94 13.09 9.06
N LYS A 573 -4.53 12.21 8.15
CA LYS A 573 -3.12 12.03 7.73
C LYS A 573 -2.77 13.13 6.71
N CYS A 574 -1.72 13.91 6.94
CA CYS A 574 -1.30 14.95 5.99
C CYS A 574 -0.78 14.31 4.69
N ALA A 575 -1.32 14.70 3.54
CA ALA A 575 -0.97 14.15 2.21
C ALA A 575 0.44 14.53 1.68
N VAL A 576 1.40 14.83 2.57
CA VAL A 576 2.75 15.33 2.25
C VAL A 576 3.78 14.70 3.19
N CYS A 577 3.76 15.08 4.46
CA CYS A 577 4.66 14.57 5.49
C CYS A 577 4.16 13.27 6.17
N LEU A 578 2.93 12.84 5.88
CA LEU A 578 2.23 11.68 6.45
C LEU A 578 2.05 11.70 7.99
N ASP A 579 2.33 12.84 8.60
CA ASP A 579 2.10 13.19 9.99
C ASP A 579 0.64 13.62 10.24
N THR A 580 0.21 13.63 11.50
CA THR A 580 -1.18 13.86 11.90
C THR A 580 -1.55 15.35 11.81
N VAL A 581 -2.61 15.66 11.08
CA VAL A 581 -3.35 16.91 11.18
C VAL A 581 -4.38 16.76 12.30
N HIS A 582 -4.05 17.21 13.51
CA HIS A 582 -4.87 16.95 14.70
C HIS A 582 -6.21 17.71 14.68
N PHE A 583 -7.16 17.25 15.50
CA PHE A 583 -8.40 17.94 15.80
C PHE A 583 -8.15 19.35 16.37
N GLY A 584 -9.01 20.31 16.01
CA GLY A 584 -8.95 21.69 16.51
C GLY A 584 -7.78 22.51 16.00
N ARG A 585 -6.89 21.97 15.16
CA ARG A 585 -5.72 22.67 14.60
C ARG A 585 -5.95 23.15 13.17
N GLN A 586 -5.25 24.21 12.76
CA GLN A 586 -5.36 24.76 11.40
C GLN A 586 -4.86 23.76 10.35
N ALA A 587 -5.61 23.62 9.26
CA ALA A 587 -5.32 22.77 8.13
C ALA A 587 -5.62 23.47 6.81
N SER A 588 -4.81 23.20 5.79
CA SER A 588 -5.05 23.61 4.41
C SER A 588 -5.82 22.50 3.69
N LYS A 589 -7.09 22.76 3.36
CA LYS A 589 -7.93 21.89 2.53
C LYS A 589 -8.01 22.47 1.11
N CYS A 590 -7.74 21.68 0.08
CA CYS A 590 -7.94 22.13 -1.28
C CYS A 590 -9.44 22.22 -1.60
N LEU A 591 -9.89 23.35 -2.16
CA LEU A 591 -11.31 23.57 -2.50
C LEU A 591 -11.80 22.71 -3.68
N GLU A 592 -10.88 22.27 -4.54
CA GLU A 592 -11.18 21.47 -5.73
C GLU A 592 -11.13 19.97 -5.41
N CYS A 593 -9.94 19.42 -5.13
CA CYS A 593 -9.77 17.98 -4.87
C CYS A 593 -9.91 17.55 -3.40
N GLN A 594 -10.31 18.46 -2.50
CA GLN A 594 -10.55 18.18 -1.06
C GLN A 594 -9.35 17.67 -0.24
N VAL A 595 -8.14 17.56 -0.82
CA VAL A 595 -6.93 17.06 -0.14
C VAL A 595 -6.56 17.92 1.07
N MET A 596 -6.16 17.26 2.16
CA MET A 596 -5.85 17.85 3.47
C MET A 596 -4.34 17.81 3.77
N CYS A 597 -3.80 18.93 4.26
CA CYS A 597 -2.42 19.02 4.73
C CYS A 597 -2.25 20.08 5.82
N HIS A 598 -1.14 20.06 6.57
CA HIS A 598 -0.79 21.21 7.43
C HIS A 598 -0.52 22.45 6.57
N PRO A 599 -0.76 23.69 7.05
CA PRO A 599 -0.49 24.90 6.28
C PRO A 599 0.96 24.99 5.78
N LYS A 600 1.93 24.63 6.64
CA LYS A 600 3.37 24.50 6.30
C LYS A 600 3.70 23.48 5.20
N CYS A 601 2.79 22.55 4.89
CA CYS A 601 2.97 21.50 3.90
C CYS A 601 2.27 21.81 2.56
N SER A 602 1.39 22.82 2.52
CA SER A 602 0.56 23.12 1.35
C SER A 602 1.36 23.48 0.09
N THR A 603 2.49 24.19 0.26
CA THR A 603 3.44 24.54 -0.81
C THR A 603 4.25 23.36 -1.35
N CYS A 604 4.18 22.20 -0.69
CA CYS A 604 4.93 21.00 -1.04
C CYS A 604 4.08 19.92 -1.75
N LEU A 605 2.79 20.18 -1.96
CA LEU A 605 1.95 19.34 -2.83
C LEU A 605 2.27 19.61 -4.31
N PRO A 606 2.35 18.57 -5.17
CA PRO A 606 2.53 18.76 -6.60
C PRO A 606 1.35 19.51 -7.20
N ALA A 607 1.60 20.32 -8.24
CA ALA A 607 0.55 21.09 -8.93
C ALA A 607 -0.24 20.23 -9.92
N THR A 608 -0.85 19.15 -9.43
CA THR A 608 -1.66 18.18 -10.17
C THR A 608 -3.11 18.18 -9.66
N CYS A 609 -3.63 19.34 -9.27
CA CYS A 609 -4.96 19.47 -8.69
C CYS A 609 -6.05 19.03 -9.68
N GLY A 610 -7.05 18.29 -9.19
CA GLY A 610 -8.20 17.83 -9.98
C GLY A 610 -7.93 16.69 -10.96
N LEU A 611 -6.69 16.23 -11.14
CA LEU A 611 -6.38 15.08 -11.99
C LEU A 611 -6.77 13.75 -11.28
N PRO A 612 -7.41 12.79 -11.97
CA PRO A 612 -7.64 11.46 -11.40
C PRO A 612 -6.33 10.73 -11.11
N ALA A 613 -6.36 9.79 -10.15
CA ALA A 613 -5.17 9.07 -9.68
C ALA A 613 -4.43 8.34 -10.82
N GLU A 614 -5.17 7.68 -11.71
CA GLU A 614 -4.68 6.91 -12.86
C GLU A 614 -3.92 7.77 -13.88
N TYR A 615 -4.33 9.03 -14.08
CA TYR A 615 -3.58 9.98 -14.91
C TYR A 615 -2.36 10.50 -14.17
N THR A 616 -2.47 10.71 -12.85
CA THR A 616 -1.38 11.24 -12.02
C THR A 616 -0.20 10.27 -11.92
N THR A 617 -0.45 8.95 -11.84
CA THR A 617 0.61 7.92 -11.94
C THR A 617 1.25 7.93 -13.32
N HIS A 618 0.46 7.86 -14.40
CA HIS A 618 0.96 7.87 -15.78
C HIS A 618 1.80 9.12 -16.12
N PHE A 619 1.41 10.31 -15.66
CA PHE A 619 2.22 11.53 -15.79
C PHE A 619 3.51 11.47 -14.95
N SER A 620 3.46 10.93 -13.74
CA SER A 620 4.65 10.79 -12.87
C SER A 620 5.68 9.81 -13.47
N GLU A 621 5.21 8.70 -14.03
CA GLU A 621 6.03 7.71 -14.73
C GLU A 621 6.64 8.27 -16.03
N ALA A 622 5.89 9.08 -16.78
CA ALA A 622 6.40 9.79 -17.94
C ALA A 622 7.56 10.74 -17.57
N PHE A 623 7.48 11.47 -16.46
CA PHE A 623 8.57 12.33 -15.97
C PHE A 623 9.80 11.54 -15.50
N CYS A 624 9.64 10.31 -14.99
CA CYS A 624 10.77 9.45 -14.63
C CYS A 624 11.61 9.03 -15.84
N ARG A 625 10.98 8.86 -17.03
CA ARG A 625 11.69 8.47 -18.26
C ARG A 625 12.62 9.56 -18.79
N ASP A 626 12.23 10.82 -18.68
CA ASP A 626 13.00 11.96 -19.24
C ASP A 626 14.33 12.26 -18.49
N LYS A 627 14.67 11.48 -17.45
CA LYS A 627 15.99 11.50 -16.79
C LYS A 627 16.92 10.32 -17.13
N MET A 628 16.48 9.34 -17.94
CA MET A 628 17.28 8.16 -18.30
C MET A 628 17.53 8.08 -19.82
N ASN A 629 18.53 8.82 -20.30
CA ASN A 629 18.92 8.83 -21.72
C ASN A 629 19.77 7.59 -22.08
N SER A 630 19.11 6.46 -22.30
CA SER A 630 19.71 5.27 -22.94
C SER A 630 18.63 4.43 -23.65
N PRO A 631 18.72 4.22 -24.98
CA PRO A 631 17.70 3.48 -25.72
C PRO A 631 17.91 1.96 -25.63
N GLY A 632 16.82 1.21 -25.47
CA GLY A 632 16.78 -0.22 -25.75
C GLY A 632 16.67 -1.14 -24.55
N LEU A 633 15.43 -1.38 -24.10
CA LEU A 633 14.87 -2.72 -23.87
C LEU A 633 13.35 -2.59 -23.64
N GLN A 634 12.57 -3.48 -24.26
CA GLN A 634 11.12 -3.58 -23.99
C GLN A 634 10.93 -4.38 -22.70
N LEU A 635 10.48 -3.73 -21.63
CA LEU A 635 10.05 -4.45 -20.43
C LEU A 635 8.66 -5.06 -20.69
N LYS A 636 8.47 -6.32 -20.27
CA LYS A 636 7.18 -7.00 -20.36
C LYS A 636 6.13 -6.37 -19.45
N GLU A 637 4.87 -6.56 -19.83
CA GLU A 637 3.69 -6.26 -19.00
C GLU A 637 3.71 -7.02 -17.65
N PRO A 638 3.01 -6.49 -16.62
CA PRO A 638 3.37 -6.76 -15.23
C PRO A 638 2.90 -8.13 -14.72
N SER A 639 3.87 -8.94 -14.28
CA SER A 639 3.63 -9.97 -13.27
C SER A 639 3.42 -9.32 -11.90
N THR A 640 2.60 -9.94 -11.05
CA THR A 640 2.14 -9.39 -9.76
C THR A 640 3.21 -9.44 -8.65
N SER A 641 4.28 -8.65 -8.78
CA SER A 641 5.29 -8.41 -7.74
C SER A 641 5.62 -6.91 -7.64
N LEU A 642 5.30 -6.32 -6.48
CA LEU A 642 5.69 -4.94 -6.15
C LEU A 642 7.19 -4.88 -5.89
N ARG A 643 7.96 -4.39 -6.88
CA ARG A 643 9.37 -4.04 -6.73
C ARG A 643 9.53 -2.52 -6.73
N LEU A 644 10.12 -1.98 -5.67
CA LEU A 644 10.42 -0.55 -5.52
C LEU A 644 11.89 -0.40 -5.14
N GLU A 645 12.62 0.49 -5.81
CA GLU A 645 14.04 0.69 -5.57
C GLU A 645 14.43 2.17 -5.67
N GLY A 646 15.45 2.57 -4.91
CA GLY A 646 15.88 3.96 -4.90
C GLY A 646 16.88 4.33 -3.79
N TRP A 647 17.40 5.54 -3.91
CA TRP A 647 18.35 6.10 -2.95
C TRP A 647 17.64 6.77 -1.77
N MET A 648 17.94 6.34 -0.55
CA MET A 648 17.50 6.97 0.70
C MET A 648 18.71 7.25 1.60
N LYS A 649 18.51 7.83 2.78
CA LYS A 649 19.54 7.87 3.82
C LYS A 649 19.14 7.05 5.05
N VAL A 650 20.13 6.43 5.68
CA VAL A 650 20.01 5.56 6.87
C VAL A 650 20.94 6.13 7.96
N PRO A 651 20.57 6.10 9.25
CA PRO A 651 21.43 6.63 10.31
C PRO A 651 22.75 5.84 10.45
N ARG A 652 23.85 6.53 10.77
CA ARG A 652 25.18 5.93 10.96
C ARG A 652 25.25 5.01 12.17
N ASN A 653 25.14 3.71 11.94
CA ASN A 653 25.27 2.70 13.00
C ASN A 653 26.76 2.36 13.28
N ASN A 654 27.47 3.25 13.97
CA ASN A 654 28.90 3.08 14.24
C ASN A 654 29.29 3.43 15.70
N LYS A 655 30.00 2.52 16.38
CA LYS A 655 30.20 2.47 17.84
C LYS A 655 31.14 3.56 18.42
N ARG A 656 31.26 4.74 17.80
CA ARG A 656 32.19 5.83 18.17
C ARG A 656 31.60 7.24 18.04
N GLY A 657 30.30 7.41 18.27
CA GLY A 657 29.66 8.72 18.47
C GLY A 657 29.59 9.65 17.25
N GLN A 658 29.99 9.21 16.05
CA GLN A 658 29.86 10.01 14.83
C GLN A 658 28.41 10.03 14.33
N GLN A 659 27.68 11.07 14.70
CA GLN A 659 26.31 11.33 14.25
C GLN A 659 26.28 11.64 12.74
N GLY A 660 25.24 11.16 12.04
CA GLY A 660 25.04 11.48 10.62
C GLY A 660 24.13 10.48 9.90
N TRP A 661 23.80 10.83 8.65
CA TRP A 661 22.92 10.08 7.76
C TRP A 661 23.71 9.65 6.52
N ASP A 662 23.91 8.34 6.33
CA ASP A 662 24.58 7.80 5.14
C ASP A 662 23.59 7.49 4.03
N ARG A 663 23.92 7.90 2.80
CA ARG A 663 23.13 7.55 1.61
C ARG A 663 23.35 6.08 1.27
N LYS A 664 22.27 5.32 1.17
CA LYS A 664 22.24 3.89 0.81
C LYS A 664 21.26 3.66 -0.33
N TYR A 665 21.47 2.62 -1.12
CA TYR A 665 20.50 2.17 -2.12
C TYR A 665 19.60 1.11 -1.47
N ILE A 666 18.29 1.27 -1.60
CA ILE A 666 17.31 0.40 -0.94
C ILE A 666 16.43 -0.24 -2.01
N VAL A 667 16.21 -1.55 -1.87
CA VAL A 667 15.37 -2.37 -2.75
C VAL A 667 14.31 -3.07 -1.90
N LEU A 668 13.06 -2.96 -2.33
CA LEU A 668 11.90 -3.67 -1.81
C LEU A 668 11.61 -4.84 -2.74
N GLU A 669 11.87 -6.06 -2.26
CA GLU A 669 11.73 -7.29 -3.04
C GLU A 669 10.81 -8.28 -2.29
N GLY A 670 9.60 -8.47 -2.83
CA GLY A 670 8.58 -9.32 -2.20
C GLY A 670 8.17 -8.79 -0.83
N THR A 671 8.54 -9.51 0.23
CA THR A 671 8.28 -9.15 1.64
C THR A 671 9.51 -8.57 2.35
N LYS A 672 10.58 -8.18 1.64
CA LYS A 672 11.87 -7.83 2.24
C LYS A 672 12.38 -6.47 1.78
N VAL A 673 12.94 -5.71 2.72
CA VAL A 673 13.69 -4.47 2.47
C VAL A 673 15.18 -4.79 2.56
N LEU A 674 15.89 -4.58 1.46
CA LEU A 674 17.30 -4.88 1.28
C LEU A 674 18.09 -3.57 1.15
N ILE A 675 19.14 -3.40 1.96
CA ILE A 675 19.96 -2.18 2.00
C ILE A 675 21.34 -2.47 1.40
N TYR A 676 21.78 -1.63 0.47
CA TYR A 676 23.05 -1.74 -0.24
C TYR A 676 23.86 -0.43 -0.17
N ASP A 677 25.18 -0.54 -0.28
CA ASP A 677 26.10 0.61 -0.30
C ASP A 677 26.17 1.29 -1.68
N ALA A 678 25.78 0.60 -2.74
CA ALA A 678 25.77 1.08 -4.13
C ALA A 678 24.50 0.59 -4.87
N GLU A 679 24.26 1.12 -6.07
CA GLU A 679 23.25 0.55 -6.98
C GLU A 679 23.64 -0.88 -7.35
N ALA A 680 22.75 -1.84 -7.04
CA ALA A 680 22.97 -3.27 -7.24
C ALA A 680 22.94 -3.65 -8.75
N ARG A 681 24.04 -3.37 -9.45
CA ARG A 681 24.21 -3.65 -10.90
C ARG A 681 25.05 -4.88 -11.22
N GLU A 682 25.60 -5.57 -10.21
CA GLU A 682 26.39 -6.80 -10.39
C GLU A 682 25.69 -7.99 -9.72
N ALA A 683 25.52 -9.08 -10.48
CA ALA A 683 24.81 -10.28 -10.03
C ALA A 683 25.65 -11.03 -8.98
N GLY A 684 25.14 -11.07 -7.74
CA GLY A 684 25.78 -11.77 -6.62
C GLY A 684 26.16 -10.89 -5.42
N GLN A 685 26.00 -9.55 -5.52
CA GLN A 685 26.25 -8.65 -4.39
C GLN A 685 25.20 -8.87 -3.28
N ARG A 686 25.65 -9.32 -2.09
CA ARG A 686 24.77 -9.51 -0.92
C ARG A 686 24.38 -8.16 -0.30
N PRO A 687 23.16 -8.02 0.27
CA PRO A 687 22.76 -6.81 1.00
C PRO A 687 23.61 -6.63 2.27
N LEU A 688 23.79 -5.37 2.67
CA LEU A 688 24.44 -4.97 3.92
C LEU A 688 23.54 -5.25 5.13
N GLU A 689 22.25 -4.97 4.99
CA GLU A 689 21.23 -5.27 5.99
C GLU A 689 19.93 -5.70 5.29
N GLU A 690 19.26 -6.68 5.89
CA GLU A 690 17.97 -7.23 5.47
C GLU A 690 16.95 -7.02 6.60
N PHE A 691 15.79 -6.49 6.24
CA PHE A 691 14.64 -6.27 7.12
C PHE A 691 13.40 -6.90 6.50
N GLU A 692 12.89 -7.96 7.12
CA GLU A 692 11.71 -8.69 6.66
C GLU A 692 10.42 -8.01 7.19
N LEU A 693 9.45 -7.79 6.29
CA LEU A 693 8.19 -7.09 6.55
C LEU A 693 7.06 -8.02 7.02
N CYS A 694 7.24 -9.33 6.87
CA CYS A 694 6.25 -10.36 7.18
C CYS A 694 6.90 -11.46 8.02
N LEU A 695 7.12 -11.21 9.32
CA LEU A 695 7.79 -12.16 10.21
C LEU A 695 6.84 -13.29 10.62
N PRO A 696 7.27 -14.57 10.62
CA PRO A 696 6.45 -15.68 11.11
C PRO A 696 6.04 -15.55 12.59
N ASP A 697 6.86 -14.91 13.42
CA ASP A 697 6.64 -14.79 14.88
C ASP A 697 6.69 -13.33 15.37
N GLY A 698 6.28 -12.37 14.54
CA GLY A 698 6.22 -10.96 14.92
C GLY A 698 5.46 -10.07 13.95
N ASP A 699 5.08 -8.88 14.42
CA ASP A 699 4.31 -7.92 13.64
C ASP A 699 5.19 -6.73 13.23
N VAL A 700 5.24 -6.44 11.94
CA VAL A 700 5.95 -5.26 11.40
C VAL A 700 4.96 -4.13 11.24
N THR A 701 5.39 -2.92 11.65
CA THR A 701 4.54 -1.74 11.62
C THR A 701 5.28 -0.58 10.97
N VAL A 702 4.59 0.09 10.03
CA VAL A 702 5.12 1.18 9.21
C VAL A 702 4.68 2.51 9.80
N HIS A 703 5.62 3.33 10.22
CA HIS A 703 5.36 4.66 10.74
C HIS A 703 5.66 5.70 9.66
N GLY A 704 4.60 6.25 9.06
CA GLY A 704 4.68 7.30 8.06
C GLY A 704 5.16 8.66 8.58
N ALA A 705 5.34 8.83 9.89
CA ALA A 705 5.93 10.00 10.52
C ALA A 705 6.65 9.60 11.82
N VAL A 706 7.59 10.43 12.27
CA VAL A 706 8.52 10.17 13.37
C VAL A 706 8.58 11.41 14.26
N GLY A 707 8.53 11.23 15.58
CA GLY A 707 8.55 12.34 16.53
C GLY A 707 9.89 13.08 16.54
N ALA A 708 9.87 14.40 16.73
CA ALA A 708 11.11 15.18 16.80
C ALA A 708 11.96 14.82 18.03
N THR A 709 11.30 14.33 19.09
CA THR A 709 11.94 13.82 20.31
C THR A 709 12.57 12.42 20.15
N GLU A 710 12.20 11.63 19.14
CA GLU A 710 12.77 10.29 18.90
C GLU A 710 14.16 10.37 18.23
N LEU A 711 14.39 11.42 17.42
CA LEU A 711 15.64 11.64 16.67
C LEU A 711 16.30 12.99 16.98
N THR A 712 16.58 13.21 18.26
CA THR A 712 17.15 14.47 18.81
C THR A 712 18.37 15.05 18.09
N ASN A 713 19.16 14.20 17.42
CA ASN A 713 20.37 14.58 16.68
C ASN A 713 20.13 14.83 15.17
N THR A 714 18.88 14.92 14.72
CA THR A 714 18.52 15.23 13.32
C THR A 714 17.96 16.64 13.18
N ALA A 715 18.26 17.31 12.07
CA ALA A 715 17.77 18.66 11.81
C ALA A 715 16.23 18.70 11.77
N LYS A 716 15.62 19.71 12.41
CA LYS A 716 14.16 19.90 12.46
C LYS A 716 13.51 20.02 11.05
N THR A 717 14.29 20.38 10.04
CA THR A 717 13.92 20.39 8.61
C THR A 717 13.74 19.00 8.00
N ASP A 718 14.50 18.02 8.49
CA ASP A 718 14.65 16.70 7.86
C ASP A 718 13.67 15.69 8.46
N VAL A 719 13.28 15.86 9.74
CA VAL A 719 12.30 15.01 10.44
C VAL A 719 11.02 14.72 9.64
N PRO A 720 10.37 15.69 8.96
CA PRO A 720 9.18 15.44 8.13
C PRO A 720 9.40 14.45 6.97
N TYR A 721 10.64 14.23 6.53
CA TYR A 721 11.02 13.34 5.44
C TYR A 721 11.42 11.92 5.90
N ILE A 722 11.39 11.64 7.21
CA ILE A 722 11.74 10.34 7.79
C ILE A 722 10.51 9.44 7.87
N LEU A 723 10.68 8.16 7.55
CA LEU A 723 9.77 7.07 7.93
C LEU A 723 10.51 6.06 8.83
N LYS A 724 9.78 5.34 9.67
CA LYS A 724 10.32 4.32 10.59
C LYS A 724 9.63 2.98 10.33
N LEU A 725 10.42 1.91 10.20
CA LEU A 725 9.96 0.52 10.23
C LEU A 725 10.30 -0.08 11.60
N GLU A 726 9.36 -0.82 12.19
CA GLU A 726 9.52 -1.36 13.54
C GLU A 726 8.86 -2.74 13.66
N SER A 727 9.67 -3.75 13.98
CA SER A 727 9.21 -5.12 14.22
C SER A 727 8.99 -5.40 15.70
N HIS A 728 7.85 -6.00 16.03
CA HIS A 728 7.47 -6.41 17.38
C HIS A 728 7.38 -7.94 17.41
N PRO A 729 8.37 -8.67 17.97
CA PRO A 729 8.27 -10.12 18.10
C PRO A 729 7.20 -10.50 19.13
N HIS A 730 6.44 -11.57 18.86
CA HIS A 730 5.42 -12.12 19.76
C HIS A 730 6.02 -12.90 20.95
N THR A 731 7.36 -13.00 21.02
CA THR A 731 8.09 -13.68 22.10
C THR A 731 8.84 -12.67 22.98
N THR A 732 8.72 -12.82 24.29
CA THR A 732 9.23 -11.86 25.30
C THR A 732 10.76 -11.82 25.44
N CYS A 733 11.50 -12.58 24.64
CA CYS A 733 12.94 -12.76 24.75
C CYS A 733 13.78 -12.03 23.68
N TRP A 734 13.16 -11.36 22.71
CA TRP A 734 13.86 -10.60 21.66
C TRP A 734 13.46 -9.12 21.65
N PRO A 735 14.40 -8.17 21.60
CA PRO A 735 14.09 -6.76 21.37
C PRO A 735 13.68 -6.53 19.91
N GLY A 736 12.67 -5.68 19.69
CA GLY A 736 12.23 -5.29 18.35
C GLY A 736 13.32 -4.57 17.54
N ARG A 737 13.39 -4.80 16.22
CA ARG A 737 14.31 -4.08 15.33
C ARG A 737 13.62 -2.83 14.78
N THR A 738 14.32 -1.70 14.84
CA THR A 738 13.91 -0.42 14.27
C THR A 738 14.84 0.02 13.14
N LEU A 739 14.27 0.50 12.04
CA LEU A 739 14.98 0.99 10.87
C LEU A 739 14.39 2.34 10.44
N TYR A 740 15.24 3.37 10.40
CA TYR A 740 14.85 4.74 10.04
C TYR A 740 15.34 5.08 8.63
N LEU A 741 14.43 5.45 7.74
CA LEU A 741 14.73 5.81 6.36
C LEU A 741 14.35 7.28 6.10
N LEU A 742 15.34 8.11 5.79
CA LEU A 742 15.16 9.51 5.40
C LEU A 742 15.05 9.60 3.87
N ALA A 743 13.87 9.95 3.38
CA ALA A 743 13.55 10.06 1.96
C ALA A 743 14.13 11.35 1.35
N PRO A 744 14.47 11.36 0.04
CA PRO A 744 14.97 12.56 -0.64
C PRO A 744 13.88 13.58 -1.00
N SER A 745 12.58 13.20 -0.97
CA SER A 745 11.45 14.12 -1.16
C SER A 745 10.17 13.60 -0.51
N PHE A 746 9.14 14.45 -0.38
CA PHE A 746 7.81 14.03 0.10
C PHE A 746 7.11 13.03 -0.85
N PRO A 747 7.08 13.22 -2.19
CA PRO A 747 6.60 12.18 -3.12
C PRO A 747 7.35 10.85 -3.01
N ASP A 748 8.66 10.86 -2.73
CA ASP A 748 9.41 9.62 -2.50
C ASP A 748 8.98 8.95 -1.19
N LYS A 749 8.89 9.72 -0.09
CA LYS A 749 8.37 9.23 1.19
C LYS A 749 6.97 8.62 1.03
N GLN A 750 6.07 9.29 0.30
CA GLN A 750 4.72 8.80 0.04
C GLN A 750 4.72 7.45 -0.69
N ARG A 751 5.50 7.32 -1.77
CA ARG A 751 5.61 6.06 -2.54
C ARG A 751 6.17 4.92 -1.69
N TRP A 752 7.23 5.17 -0.93
CA TRP A 752 7.82 4.17 -0.03
C TRP A 752 6.85 3.75 1.09
N VAL A 753 6.25 4.70 1.81
CA VAL A 753 5.31 4.38 2.90
C VAL A 753 4.10 3.59 2.37
N THR A 754 3.49 4.00 1.25
CA THR A 754 2.33 3.30 0.69
C THR A 754 2.67 1.89 0.19
N ALA A 755 3.84 1.67 -0.42
CA ALA A 755 4.29 0.33 -0.81
C ALA A 755 4.54 -0.59 0.41
N LEU A 756 5.20 -0.06 1.44
CA LEU A 756 5.49 -0.77 2.69
C LEU A 756 4.19 -1.09 3.46
N GLU A 757 3.28 -0.11 3.62
CA GLU A 757 1.95 -0.30 4.22
C GLU A 757 1.15 -1.37 3.46
N SER A 758 1.21 -1.38 2.12
CA SER A 758 0.49 -2.35 1.29
C SER A 758 1.03 -3.78 1.40
N ILE A 759 2.35 -3.97 1.50
CA ILE A 759 2.96 -5.31 1.62
C ILE A 759 2.73 -5.89 3.02
N VAL A 760 2.88 -5.06 4.07
CA VAL A 760 2.56 -5.46 5.45
C VAL A 760 1.09 -5.85 5.58
N ALA A 761 0.16 -5.07 5.01
CA ALA A 761 -1.26 -5.44 4.96
C ALA A 761 -1.51 -6.74 4.17
N GLY A 762 -0.83 -6.91 3.02
CA GLY A 762 -0.94 -8.12 2.20
C GLY A 762 -0.50 -9.40 2.92
N GLY A 763 0.58 -9.34 3.71
CA GLY A 763 1.03 -10.46 4.54
C GLY A 763 0.01 -10.85 5.62
N ARG A 764 -0.54 -9.88 6.33
CA ARG A 764 -1.51 -10.09 7.43
C ARG A 764 -2.81 -10.74 6.96
N VAL A 765 -3.28 -10.40 5.75
CA VAL A 765 -4.47 -11.00 5.12
C VAL A 765 -4.39 -12.53 4.99
N SER A 766 -3.18 -13.11 4.96
CA SER A 766 -2.97 -14.56 4.90
C SER A 766 -3.09 -15.26 6.27
N ARG A 767 -2.87 -14.55 7.38
CA ARG A 767 -2.76 -15.15 8.72
C ARG A 767 -3.90 -14.76 9.67
N GLU A 768 -4.19 -13.46 9.76
CA GLU A 768 -5.07 -12.93 10.81
C GLU A 768 -6.55 -12.88 10.39
N LYS A 769 -6.87 -13.09 9.10
CA LYS A 769 -8.24 -13.05 8.57
C LYS A 769 -9.17 -14.16 9.11
N ALA A 770 -8.64 -15.15 9.83
CA ALA A 770 -9.43 -16.10 10.61
C ALA A 770 -9.61 -15.64 12.06
N GLU A 771 -8.53 -15.22 12.74
CA GLU A 771 -8.55 -14.96 14.19
C GLU A 771 -8.94 -13.52 14.57
N ALA A 772 -8.52 -12.52 13.80
CA ALA A 772 -8.90 -11.13 14.04
C ALA A 772 -10.38 -10.89 13.72
N ASP A 773 -10.91 -11.47 12.63
CA ASP A 773 -12.36 -11.48 12.40
C ASP A 773 -13.07 -12.25 13.53
N ALA A 774 -12.60 -13.45 13.94
CA ALA A 774 -13.23 -14.20 15.05
C ALA A 774 -13.26 -13.43 16.39
N LYS A 775 -12.21 -12.68 16.73
CA LYS A 775 -12.12 -11.92 18.01
C LYS A 775 -12.77 -10.54 17.94
N LEU A 776 -12.85 -9.89 16.77
CA LEU A 776 -13.47 -8.56 16.61
C LEU A 776 -14.95 -8.61 16.23
N LEU A 777 -15.41 -9.63 15.50
CA LEU A 777 -16.82 -9.72 15.05
C LEU A 777 -17.81 -9.83 16.22
N GLY A 778 -17.41 -10.40 17.36
CA GLY A 778 -18.26 -10.51 18.55
C GLY A 778 -18.63 -9.19 19.23
N ASN A 779 -18.04 -8.06 18.84
CA ASN A 779 -18.30 -6.73 19.44
C ASN A 779 -18.69 -5.64 18.41
N SER A 780 -18.97 -6.00 17.16
CA SER A 780 -19.51 -5.07 16.17
C SER A 780 -21.00 -4.86 16.43
N LEU A 781 -21.40 -3.68 16.89
CA LEU A 781 -22.81 -3.32 17.06
C LEU A 781 -23.45 -3.07 15.68
N LEU A 782 -23.16 -1.91 15.10
CA LEU A 782 -23.77 -1.46 13.85
C LEU A 782 -22.84 -1.72 12.66
N LYS A 783 -23.41 -2.04 11.50
CA LYS A 783 -22.70 -2.23 10.22
C LYS A 783 -23.50 -1.55 9.12
N LEU A 784 -23.01 -0.41 8.63
CA LEU A 784 -23.66 0.38 7.58
C LEU A 784 -22.91 0.20 6.25
N GLU A 785 -23.66 -0.05 5.18
CA GLU A 785 -23.16 -0.28 3.83
C GLU A 785 -24.15 0.33 2.82
N GLY A 786 -23.68 0.73 1.63
CA GLY A 786 -24.56 1.29 0.60
C GLY A 786 -25.10 2.68 0.95
N GLU A 787 -26.37 2.92 0.66
CA GLU A 787 -27.03 4.23 0.84
C GLU A 787 -27.35 4.54 2.32
N ASP A 788 -27.48 3.51 3.18
CA ASP A 788 -27.67 3.67 4.64
C ASP A 788 -26.39 4.12 5.39
N ARG A 789 -25.35 4.56 4.68
CA ARG A 789 -24.05 4.92 5.25
C ARG A 789 -24.04 6.34 5.83
N LEU A 790 -24.32 6.42 7.12
CA LEU A 790 -24.21 7.65 7.93
C LEU A 790 -22.77 7.93 8.39
N ASP A 791 -22.35 9.19 8.36
CA ASP A 791 -21.03 9.63 8.84
C ASP A 791 -21.05 10.01 10.33
N ILE A 792 -21.12 8.99 11.18
CA ILE A 792 -21.27 9.09 12.64
C ILE A 792 -20.08 9.82 13.28
N ASN A 793 -20.27 11.09 13.68
CA ASN A 793 -19.28 11.93 14.35
C ASN A 793 -19.09 11.54 15.83
N CYS A 794 -20.17 11.32 16.58
CA CYS A 794 -20.10 11.14 18.03
C CYS A 794 -21.23 10.26 18.59
N THR A 795 -21.06 9.74 19.81
CA THR A 795 -22.06 8.94 20.53
C THR A 795 -22.17 9.32 22.00
N MET A 796 -23.39 9.29 22.56
CA MET A 796 -23.67 9.55 23.97
C MET A 796 -24.68 8.53 24.53
N PRO A 797 -24.32 7.73 25.54
CA PRO A 797 -25.28 6.91 26.29
C PRO A 797 -26.43 7.74 26.85
N PHE A 798 -27.66 7.35 26.53
CA PHE A 798 -28.89 8.08 26.87
C PHE A 798 -29.79 7.29 27.84
N SER A 799 -29.75 5.96 27.73
CA SER A 799 -30.23 5.01 28.73
C SER A 799 -29.37 3.74 28.68
N ASP A 800 -29.66 2.76 29.55
CA ASP A 800 -28.96 1.47 29.59
C ASP A 800 -29.17 0.59 28.34
N GLN A 801 -30.01 1.03 27.41
CA GLN A 801 -30.30 0.34 26.14
C GLN A 801 -30.15 1.24 24.89
N VAL A 802 -30.13 2.58 25.06
CA VAL A 802 -30.17 3.54 23.95
C VAL A 802 -28.97 4.46 23.98
N VAL A 803 -28.29 4.56 22.84
CA VAL A 803 -27.17 5.47 22.58
C VAL A 803 -27.63 6.51 21.57
N LEU A 804 -27.51 7.79 21.88
CA LEU A 804 -27.67 8.84 20.88
C LEU A 804 -26.43 8.89 19.99
N VAL A 805 -26.66 8.99 18.69
CA VAL A 805 -25.66 8.94 17.62
C VAL A 805 -25.78 10.25 16.84
N GLY A 806 -24.75 11.10 16.93
CA GLY A 806 -24.66 12.32 16.13
C GLY A 806 -23.86 12.08 14.87
N ALA A 807 -24.43 12.39 13.71
CA ALA A 807 -23.80 12.21 12.40
C ALA A 807 -23.88 13.50 11.57
N GLU A 808 -23.24 13.56 10.40
CA GLU A 808 -23.37 14.72 9.49
C GLU A 808 -24.81 14.85 8.95
N GLU A 809 -25.54 13.75 8.86
CA GLU A 809 -26.89 13.68 8.30
C GLU A 809 -27.97 14.13 9.30
N GLY A 810 -27.71 14.02 10.62
CA GLY A 810 -28.67 14.37 11.66
C GLY A 810 -28.42 13.71 13.02
N LEU A 811 -29.46 13.66 13.85
CA LEU A 811 -29.48 12.96 15.13
C LEU A 811 -30.21 11.62 15.01
N TYR A 812 -29.60 10.55 15.54
CA TYR A 812 -30.17 9.21 15.57
C TYR A 812 -30.09 8.61 16.98
N ALA A 813 -30.88 7.57 17.24
CA ALA A 813 -30.80 6.73 18.43
C ALA A 813 -30.57 5.27 18.03
N LEU A 814 -29.49 4.68 18.54
CA LEU A 814 -29.19 3.26 18.40
C LEU A 814 -29.72 2.52 19.62
N ASN A 815 -30.67 1.62 19.43
CA ASN A 815 -31.03 0.63 20.44
C ASN A 815 -30.03 -0.53 20.37
N VAL A 816 -29.23 -0.69 21.42
CA VAL A 816 -28.11 -1.65 21.46
C VAL A 816 -28.59 -3.10 21.57
N LEU A 817 -29.79 -3.36 22.10
CA LEU A 817 -30.37 -4.70 22.20
C LEU A 817 -31.08 -5.13 20.91
N LYS A 818 -31.82 -4.22 20.27
CA LYS A 818 -32.54 -4.49 19.00
C LYS A 818 -31.65 -4.32 17.76
N ASN A 819 -30.44 -3.77 17.93
CA ASN A 819 -29.53 -3.30 16.88
C ASN A 819 -30.23 -2.41 15.81
N SER A 820 -31.22 -1.64 16.25
CA SER A 820 -32.03 -0.77 15.39
C SER A 820 -31.60 0.68 15.54
N LEU A 821 -31.27 1.34 14.44
CA LEU A 821 -31.02 2.77 14.39
C LEU A 821 -32.31 3.51 13.99
N THR A 822 -32.68 4.54 14.76
CA THR A 822 -33.90 5.33 14.56
C THR A 822 -33.54 6.79 14.41
N HIS A 823 -34.06 7.47 13.39
CA HIS A 823 -33.83 8.90 13.19
C HIS A 823 -34.66 9.75 14.18
N ILE A 824 -34.13 10.92 14.56
CA ILE A 824 -34.80 11.91 15.40
C ILE A 824 -34.86 13.23 14.60
N PRO A 825 -36.00 13.53 13.96
CA PRO A 825 -36.10 14.68 13.06
C PRO A 825 -36.12 16.02 13.81
N GLY A 826 -35.89 17.11 13.07
CA GLY A 826 -35.70 18.47 13.60
C GLY A 826 -34.23 18.85 13.89
N MET A 827 -33.29 17.90 13.82
CA MET A 827 -31.86 18.11 14.07
C MET A 827 -31.02 17.82 12.82
N GLY A 828 -30.36 18.84 12.25
CA GLY A 828 -29.31 18.65 11.24
C GLY A 828 -27.97 18.19 11.84
N ALA A 829 -26.90 18.20 11.03
CA ALA A 829 -25.55 17.73 11.35
C ALA A 829 -25.12 17.94 12.83
N VAL A 830 -24.76 16.86 13.52
CA VAL A 830 -24.39 16.86 14.95
C VAL A 830 -22.92 16.46 15.12
N PHE A 831 -22.16 17.27 15.87
CA PHE A 831 -20.71 17.09 16.04
C PHE A 831 -20.31 16.63 17.44
N GLN A 832 -21.01 17.07 18.48
CA GLN A 832 -20.75 16.71 19.88
C GLN A 832 -22.08 16.73 20.65
N ILE A 833 -22.26 15.78 21.58
CA ILE A 833 -23.44 15.64 22.46
C ILE A 833 -22.98 15.49 23.91
N HIS A 834 -23.72 16.06 24.87
CA HIS A 834 -23.52 15.88 26.31
C HIS A 834 -24.87 15.93 27.04
N LEU A 835 -25.06 15.10 28.07
CA LEU A 835 -26.28 15.04 28.88
C LEU A 835 -26.09 15.78 30.22
N ILE A 836 -26.67 16.97 30.36
CA ILE A 836 -26.75 17.70 31.62
C ILE A 836 -27.85 17.08 32.47
N LYS A 837 -27.48 16.07 33.28
CA LYS A 837 -28.42 15.27 34.09
C LYS A 837 -29.29 16.13 35.01
N ASP A 838 -28.69 17.11 35.69
CA ASP A 838 -29.37 17.98 36.65
C ASP A 838 -30.52 18.82 36.08
N LEU A 839 -30.56 19.04 34.75
CA LEU A 839 -31.58 19.85 34.08
C LEU A 839 -32.49 19.03 33.14
N GLU A 840 -32.24 17.72 33.01
CA GLU A 840 -32.80 16.88 31.94
C GLU A 840 -32.64 17.49 30.53
N LYS A 841 -31.45 18.03 30.19
CA LYS A 841 -31.18 18.62 28.86
C LYS A 841 -29.95 18.03 28.19
N LEU A 842 -30.06 17.87 26.87
CA LEU A 842 -28.94 17.56 25.98
C LEU A 842 -28.34 18.88 25.49
N LEU A 843 -27.04 19.05 25.70
CA LEU A 843 -26.23 20.11 25.13
C LEU A 843 -25.49 19.56 23.92
N MET A 844 -25.56 20.26 22.78
CA MET A 844 -25.07 19.76 21.50
C MET A 844 -24.40 20.87 20.69
N ILE A 845 -23.45 20.50 19.82
CA ILE A 845 -23.04 21.33 18.67
C ILE A 845 -23.79 20.78 17.46
N ALA A 846 -24.63 21.60 16.83
CA ALA A 846 -25.47 21.19 15.72
C ALA A 846 -25.59 22.24 14.60
N GLY A 847 -25.98 21.78 13.42
CA GLY A 847 -26.23 22.60 12.22
C GLY A 847 -24.96 23.07 11.51
N GLU A 848 -25.12 23.60 10.30
CA GLU A 848 -24.01 24.01 9.42
C GLU A 848 -23.12 25.11 10.04
N GLU A 849 -23.73 26.07 10.74
CA GLU A 849 -23.01 27.13 11.48
C GLU A 849 -22.28 26.60 12.74
N ARG A 850 -22.39 25.31 13.08
CA ARG A 850 -21.91 24.73 14.35
C ARG A 850 -22.32 25.54 15.56
N ALA A 851 -23.62 25.79 15.68
CA ALA A 851 -24.16 26.54 16.81
C ALA A 851 -24.27 25.62 18.04
N LEU A 852 -24.00 26.17 19.23
CA LEU A 852 -24.27 25.49 20.48
C LEU A 852 -25.78 25.53 20.75
N CYS A 853 -26.40 24.40 21.11
CA CYS A 853 -27.84 24.33 21.38
C CYS A 853 -28.24 23.38 22.52
N LEU A 854 -29.39 23.67 23.14
CA LEU A 854 -30.01 22.86 24.20
C LEU A 854 -31.34 22.25 23.74
N VAL A 855 -31.47 20.93 23.94
CA VAL A 855 -32.68 20.15 23.66
C VAL A 855 -33.17 19.49 24.96
N ASP A 856 -34.47 19.58 25.24
CA ASP A 856 -35.07 18.95 26.41
C ASP A 856 -35.18 17.43 26.21
N VAL A 857 -34.68 16.63 27.16
CA VAL A 857 -34.67 15.15 27.09
C VAL A 857 -36.09 14.57 26.88
N LYS A 858 -37.11 15.26 27.40
CA LYS A 858 -38.53 14.87 27.25
C LYS A 858 -39.00 14.91 25.80
N LYS A 859 -38.61 15.93 25.01
CA LYS A 859 -38.93 16.00 23.57
C LYS A 859 -38.30 14.82 22.80
N VAL A 860 -37.04 14.50 23.10
CA VAL A 860 -36.33 13.37 22.45
C VAL A 860 -36.96 12.03 22.81
N LYS A 861 -37.31 11.81 24.09
CA LYS A 861 -38.05 10.61 24.52
C LYS A 861 -39.41 10.49 23.82
N GLN A 862 -40.14 11.59 23.66
CA GLN A 862 -41.44 11.62 22.96
C GLN A 862 -41.30 11.29 21.47
N SER A 863 -40.35 11.93 20.76
CA SER A 863 -40.10 11.68 19.33
C SER A 863 -39.64 10.24 19.08
N LEU A 864 -38.88 9.64 20.00
CA LEU A 864 -38.49 8.22 19.95
C LEU A 864 -39.66 7.26 20.22
N ALA A 865 -40.54 7.55 21.19
CA ALA A 865 -41.74 6.75 21.43
C ALA A 865 -42.69 6.76 20.22
N GLN A 866 -42.75 7.88 19.51
CA GLN A 866 -43.59 8.10 18.32
C GLN A 866 -42.91 7.71 16.99
N SER A 867 -41.75 7.06 17.02
CA SER A 867 -40.96 6.68 15.81
C SER A 867 -41.61 5.64 14.89
N HIS A 868 -42.78 5.11 15.26
CA HIS A 868 -43.60 4.24 14.42
C HIS A 868 -44.64 5.03 13.58
N LEU A 869 -44.81 6.33 13.81
CA LEU A 869 -45.78 7.18 13.11
C LEU A 869 -45.16 7.84 11.87
N PRO A 870 -45.89 7.97 10.74
CA PRO A 870 -45.39 8.64 9.53
C PRO A 870 -45.04 10.12 9.70
N ALA A 871 -45.53 10.76 10.77
CA ALA A 871 -45.29 12.15 11.11
C ALA A 871 -44.79 12.24 12.56
N GLN A 872 -43.51 11.88 12.79
CA GLN A 872 -42.83 12.18 14.05
C GLN A 872 -42.82 13.70 14.31
N PRO A 873 -42.93 14.15 15.57
CA PRO A 873 -42.74 15.56 15.89
C PRO A 873 -41.25 15.95 15.80
N ASP A 874 -40.98 17.04 15.08
CA ASP A 874 -39.66 17.66 14.99
C ASP A 874 -39.16 18.15 16.35
N VAL A 875 -37.93 17.76 16.69
CA VAL A 875 -37.28 18.16 17.94
C VAL A 875 -36.60 19.53 17.76
N SER A 876 -37.33 20.60 18.09
CA SER A 876 -36.83 21.98 18.03
C SER A 876 -35.71 22.28 19.06
N PRO A 877 -34.48 22.64 18.61
CA PRO A 877 -33.37 23.00 19.50
C PRO A 877 -33.40 24.48 19.93
N ASN A 878 -33.06 24.74 21.19
CA ASN A 878 -32.84 26.11 21.68
C ASN A 878 -31.40 26.53 21.40
N VAL A 879 -31.17 27.35 20.38
CA VAL A 879 -29.82 27.75 19.93
C VAL A 879 -29.28 28.95 20.73
N PHE A 880 -28.00 28.92 21.08
CA PHE A 880 -27.27 30.08 21.61
C PHE A 880 -26.75 30.95 20.46
N GLU A 881 -27.52 31.97 20.05
CA GLU A 881 -27.19 32.82 18.89
C GLU A 881 -25.80 33.49 18.96
N ALA A 882 -25.30 33.77 20.17
CA ALA A 882 -23.98 34.35 20.42
C ALA A 882 -22.81 33.32 20.38
N VAL A 883 -23.11 32.01 20.26
CA VAL A 883 -22.12 30.91 20.29
C VAL A 883 -22.26 30.09 19.00
N LYS A 884 -21.87 30.71 17.88
CA LYS A 884 -21.77 30.10 16.54
C LYS A 884 -20.32 29.72 16.22
N GLY A 885 -20.11 28.75 15.35
CA GLY A 885 -18.77 28.25 15.02
C GLY A 885 -18.09 27.51 16.18
N CYS A 886 -18.87 26.98 17.11
CA CYS A 886 -18.36 26.21 18.26
C CYS A 886 -17.73 24.91 17.75
N HIS A 887 -16.45 24.68 18.03
CA HIS A 887 -15.77 23.45 17.60
C HIS A 887 -15.63 22.41 18.71
N LEU A 888 -15.67 22.84 19.98
CA LEU A 888 -15.58 21.98 21.16
C LEU A 888 -16.31 22.65 22.33
N PHE A 889 -17.00 21.87 23.16
CA PHE A 889 -17.43 22.33 24.49
C PHE A 889 -17.17 21.30 25.58
N ALA A 890 -17.22 21.74 26.84
CA ALA A 890 -17.41 20.88 28.00
C ALA A 890 -18.41 21.54 28.98
N ALA A 891 -19.10 20.72 29.78
CA ALA A 891 -20.09 21.17 30.75
C ALA A 891 -20.02 20.35 32.05
N GLY A 892 -20.41 20.95 33.16
CA GLY A 892 -20.32 20.35 34.49
C GLY A 892 -20.73 21.32 35.60
N LYS A 893 -20.47 20.97 36.86
CA LYS A 893 -20.62 21.88 38.02
C LYS A 893 -19.26 22.41 38.45
N VAL A 894 -19.16 23.72 38.68
CA VAL A 894 -17.98 24.39 39.23
C VAL A 894 -18.46 25.35 40.32
N GLU A 895 -17.83 25.35 41.50
CA GLU A 895 -18.38 26.00 42.71
C GLU A 895 -19.85 25.60 42.97
N ASN A 896 -20.20 24.32 42.80
CA ASN A 896 -21.56 23.77 42.84
C ASN A 896 -22.58 24.38 41.84
N SER A 897 -22.15 25.25 40.92
CA SER A 897 -23.01 25.93 39.94
C SER A 897 -22.78 25.34 38.54
N LEU A 898 -23.86 25.09 37.80
CA LEU A 898 -23.76 24.54 36.44
C LEU A 898 -23.09 25.53 35.49
N CYS A 899 -22.09 25.05 34.75
CA CYS A 899 -21.30 25.85 33.82
C CYS A 899 -21.11 25.10 32.49
N ILE A 900 -21.06 25.87 31.40
CA ILE A 900 -20.66 25.43 30.06
C ILE A 900 -19.45 26.26 29.66
N CYS A 901 -18.42 25.61 29.13
CA CYS A 901 -17.27 26.24 28.48
C CYS A 901 -17.28 25.84 27.01
N ALA A 902 -17.47 26.82 26.12
CA ALA A 902 -17.57 26.62 24.68
C ALA A 902 -16.41 27.29 23.96
N ALA A 903 -15.68 26.55 23.15
CA ALA A 903 -14.58 27.05 22.35
C ALA A 903 -15.03 27.36 20.90
N MET A 904 -14.71 28.58 20.48
CA MET A 904 -14.74 29.05 19.10
C MET A 904 -13.28 29.20 18.61
N PRO A 905 -13.02 29.45 17.32
CA PRO A 905 -11.67 29.36 16.75
C PRO A 905 -10.61 30.32 17.32
N ASN A 906 -11.05 31.43 17.93
CA ASN A 906 -10.22 32.52 18.44
C ASN A 906 -10.64 33.02 19.84
N LYS A 907 -11.66 32.41 20.46
CA LYS A 907 -12.12 32.74 21.82
C LYS A 907 -12.82 31.57 22.50
N VAL A 908 -12.76 31.56 23.83
CA VAL A 908 -13.51 30.65 24.70
C VAL A 908 -14.57 31.47 25.46
N VAL A 909 -15.78 30.93 25.56
CA VAL A 909 -16.91 31.57 26.23
C VAL A 909 -17.40 30.71 27.39
N VAL A 910 -17.49 31.34 28.56
CA VAL A 910 -17.92 30.72 29.81
C VAL A 910 -19.35 31.15 30.11
N LEU A 911 -20.28 30.20 30.10
CA LEU A 911 -21.69 30.41 30.41
C LEU A 911 -22.04 29.75 31.76
N ARG A 912 -22.54 30.53 32.73
CA ARG A 912 -23.00 30.01 34.03
C ARG A 912 -24.53 29.94 34.02
N TYR A 913 -25.09 28.86 34.54
CA TYR A 913 -26.54 28.73 34.70
C TYR A 913 -27.06 29.79 35.69
N ASN A 914 -28.19 30.38 35.36
CA ASN A 914 -28.91 31.27 36.26
C ASN A 914 -30.27 30.66 36.58
N GLU A 915 -30.41 30.17 37.81
CA GLU A 915 -31.60 29.47 38.31
C GLU A 915 -32.84 30.36 38.25
N SER A 916 -32.72 31.66 38.56
CA SER A 916 -33.86 32.60 38.53
C SER A 916 -34.40 32.90 37.12
N LEU A 917 -33.63 32.58 36.07
CA LEU A 917 -34.04 32.70 34.67
C LEU A 917 -34.21 31.34 33.97
N SER A 918 -33.92 30.23 34.66
CA SER A 918 -33.85 28.86 34.13
C SER A 918 -33.05 28.72 32.83
N LYS A 919 -31.99 29.53 32.68
CA LYS A 919 -31.21 29.69 31.43
C LYS A 919 -29.71 29.85 31.73
N PHE A 920 -28.87 29.44 30.77
CA PHE A 920 -27.45 29.77 30.80
C PHE A 920 -27.22 31.19 30.29
N CYS A 921 -26.39 31.95 31.02
CA CYS A 921 -26.00 33.31 30.65
C CYS A 921 -24.48 33.36 30.43
N ILE A 922 -24.02 34.03 29.37
CA ILE A 922 -22.61 34.33 29.16
C ILE A 922 -22.11 35.16 30.35
N ARG A 923 -21.00 34.74 30.97
CA ARG A 923 -20.32 35.47 32.05
C ARG A 923 -19.03 36.12 31.59
N LYS A 924 -18.29 35.45 30.70
CA LYS A 924 -17.02 35.92 30.18
C LYS A 924 -16.79 35.40 28.76
N GLU A 925 -16.23 36.25 27.90
CA GLU A 925 -15.49 35.82 26.72
C GLU A 925 -13.98 36.05 26.97
N ILE A 926 -13.15 35.10 26.57
CA ILE A 926 -11.69 35.12 26.71
C ILE A 926 -11.09 34.83 25.34
N GLU A 927 -10.33 35.77 24.78
CA GLU A 927 -9.65 35.57 23.50
C GLU A 927 -8.49 34.57 23.64
N THR A 928 -8.28 33.73 22.63
CA THR A 928 -7.21 32.72 22.63
C THR A 928 -6.37 32.83 21.37
N SER A 929 -5.04 32.87 21.54
CA SER A 929 -4.06 33.00 20.45
C SER A 929 -4.00 31.78 19.53
N GLU A 930 -4.39 30.61 20.05
CA GLU A 930 -4.64 29.40 19.28
C GLU A 930 -6.04 28.84 19.62
N PRO A 931 -6.67 28.08 18.71
CA PRO A 931 -7.90 27.35 18.99
C PRO A 931 -7.70 26.31 20.11
N CYS A 932 -8.73 26.15 20.94
CA CYS A 932 -8.74 25.20 22.06
C CYS A 932 -8.81 23.75 21.56
N SER A 933 -7.88 22.88 21.94
CA SER A 933 -7.88 21.45 21.59
C SER A 933 -8.62 20.58 22.61
N CYS A 934 -8.58 20.94 23.89
CA CYS A 934 -9.24 20.23 24.98
C CYS A 934 -9.72 21.18 26.10
N ILE A 935 -10.78 20.79 26.82
CA ILE A 935 -11.38 21.54 27.93
C ILE A 935 -11.71 20.55 29.06
N HIS A 936 -11.42 20.91 30.31
CA HIS A 936 -11.80 20.15 31.50
C HIS A 936 -12.29 21.11 32.59
N LEU A 937 -13.40 20.78 33.25
CA LEU A 937 -13.94 21.57 34.36
C LEU A 937 -13.53 20.89 35.67
N THR A 938 -12.83 21.62 36.54
CA THR A 938 -12.48 21.14 37.89
C THR A 938 -13.57 21.53 38.88
N THR A 939 -13.38 21.22 40.16
CA THR A 939 -14.27 21.64 41.25
C THR A 939 -14.38 23.19 41.39
N TYR A 940 -13.35 23.95 40.98
CA TYR A 940 -13.24 25.41 41.22
C TYR A 940 -12.84 26.26 39.99
N SER A 941 -12.35 25.63 38.93
CA SER A 941 -11.72 26.28 37.77
C SER A 941 -12.03 25.55 36.47
N ILE A 942 -11.56 26.08 35.34
CA ILE A 942 -11.65 25.42 34.03
C ILE A 942 -10.27 25.38 33.40
N ILE A 943 -9.74 24.18 33.16
CA ILE A 943 -8.45 23.97 32.49
C ILE A 943 -8.72 23.85 30.98
N ILE A 944 -8.02 24.64 30.18
CA ILE A 944 -8.08 24.62 28.71
C ILE A 944 -6.71 24.34 28.09
N GLY A 945 -6.68 23.53 27.04
CA GLY A 945 -5.49 23.31 26.22
C GLY A 945 -5.56 24.10 24.93
N THR A 946 -4.59 24.98 24.67
CA THR A 946 -4.41 25.72 23.40
C THR A 946 -3.00 25.44 22.86
N ASN A 947 -2.06 26.38 22.95
CA ASN A 947 -0.61 26.15 22.79
C ASN A 947 0.01 25.58 24.08
N LYS A 948 -0.54 25.93 25.23
CA LYS A 948 -0.23 25.43 26.58
C LYS A 948 -1.51 25.00 27.30
N PHE A 949 -1.37 24.40 28.48
CA PHE A 949 -2.46 24.28 29.43
C PHE A 949 -2.58 25.57 30.25
N TYR A 950 -3.78 26.16 30.23
CA TYR A 950 -4.14 27.33 31.03
C TYR A 950 -5.29 26.99 31.96
N GLU A 951 -5.36 27.69 33.09
CA GLU A 951 -6.46 27.61 34.05
C GLU A 951 -7.24 28.93 34.07
N ILE A 952 -8.58 28.82 34.09
CA ILE A 952 -9.50 29.94 34.24
C ILE A 952 -10.04 29.93 35.67
N GLU A 953 -9.70 30.96 36.46
CA GLU A 953 -10.25 31.10 37.81
C GLU A 953 -11.69 31.64 37.75
N MET A 954 -12.65 30.94 38.37
CA MET A 954 -14.09 31.24 38.18
C MET A 954 -14.59 32.48 38.93
N LYS A 955 -13.77 33.09 39.78
CA LYS A 955 -14.11 34.29 40.56
C LYS A 955 -13.73 35.58 39.82
N GLN A 956 -12.51 35.64 39.30
CA GLN A 956 -11.99 36.81 38.59
C GLN A 956 -12.06 36.67 37.06
N TYR A 957 -12.25 35.45 36.55
CA TYR A 957 -12.15 35.11 35.13
C TYR A 957 -10.80 35.55 34.51
N THR A 958 -9.73 35.43 35.31
CA THR A 958 -8.33 35.47 34.89
C THR A 958 -7.96 34.19 34.14
N LEU A 959 -6.91 34.27 33.31
CA LEU A 959 -6.36 33.13 32.56
C LEU A 959 -4.88 33.01 32.89
N GLU A 960 -4.50 31.95 33.59
CA GLU A 960 -3.13 31.72 34.08
C GLU A 960 -2.54 30.42 33.49
N GLU A 961 -1.21 30.26 33.47
CA GLU A 961 -0.61 29.01 33.01
C GLU A 961 -0.72 27.93 34.10
N PHE A 962 -1.33 26.79 33.78
CA PHE A 962 -1.66 25.76 34.78
C PHE A 962 -0.44 25.03 35.35
N LEU A 963 0.65 24.88 34.57
CA LEU A 963 1.85 24.16 34.99
C LEU A 963 2.75 25.04 35.87
N ASP A 964 3.15 24.53 37.05
CA ASP A 964 4.02 25.28 37.96
C ASP A 964 5.43 25.45 37.35
N LYS A 965 5.76 26.71 37.00
CA LYS A 965 7.05 27.11 36.40
C LYS A 965 8.25 26.88 37.31
N ASN A 966 8.03 26.66 38.61
CA ASN A 966 9.07 26.34 39.59
C ASN A 966 9.39 24.84 39.64
N ASP A 967 8.54 23.97 39.10
CA ASP A 967 8.79 22.52 39.04
C ASP A 967 9.70 22.20 37.85
N HIS A 968 11.02 22.17 38.10
CA HIS A 968 12.01 21.82 37.09
C HIS A 968 11.86 20.40 36.53
N THR A 969 11.11 19.49 37.19
CA THR A 969 10.82 18.16 36.64
C THR A 969 9.79 18.20 35.51
N LEU A 970 9.01 19.28 35.40
CA LEU A 970 8.05 19.54 34.32
C LEU A 970 8.66 20.34 33.15
N ALA A 971 9.98 20.56 33.09
CA ALA A 971 10.61 21.36 32.04
C ALA A 971 10.24 20.89 30.62
N SER A 972 10.11 19.58 30.38
CA SER A 972 9.63 19.00 29.11
C SER A 972 8.22 19.48 28.72
N ALA A 973 7.31 19.58 29.70
CA ALA A 973 5.93 20.02 29.52
C ALA A 973 5.80 21.55 29.45
N VAL A 974 6.53 22.29 30.31
CA VAL A 974 6.52 23.76 30.34
C VAL A 974 7.10 24.36 29.05
N PHE A 975 8.14 23.74 28.49
CA PHE A 975 8.75 24.13 27.22
C PHE A 975 8.19 23.40 25.98
N ALA A 976 7.15 22.56 26.12
CA ALA A 976 6.55 21.77 25.05
C ALA A 976 6.22 22.60 23.79
N ALA A 977 5.60 23.77 23.96
CA ALA A 977 5.26 24.67 22.85
C ALA A 977 6.50 25.10 22.03
N SER A 978 7.69 25.16 22.64
CA SER A 978 8.95 25.49 21.95
C SER A 978 9.62 24.29 21.26
N THR A 979 9.24 23.06 21.63
CA THR A 979 9.58 21.82 20.92
C THR A 979 8.55 21.45 19.85
N ASN A 980 7.55 22.29 19.61
CA ASN A 980 6.33 22.07 18.82
C ASN A 980 5.34 21.04 19.41
N SER A 981 5.57 20.52 20.62
CA SER A 981 4.60 19.65 21.30
C SER A 981 3.45 20.48 21.88
N PHE A 982 2.22 19.98 21.78
CA PHE A 982 1.00 20.73 22.13
C PHE A 982 -0.06 19.87 22.85
N PRO A 983 -0.92 20.49 23.68
CA PRO A 983 -2.09 19.85 24.30
C PRO A 983 -3.03 19.13 23.32
N VAL A 984 -3.46 17.92 23.70
CA VAL A 984 -4.47 17.13 22.97
C VAL A 984 -5.63 16.71 23.89
N SER A 985 -5.38 16.36 25.16
CA SER A 985 -6.44 15.98 26.12
C SER A 985 -6.05 16.25 27.57
N ILE A 986 -7.06 16.36 28.43
CA ILE A 986 -6.95 16.50 29.89
C ILE A 986 -7.84 15.42 30.51
N ILE A 987 -7.28 14.55 31.33
CA ILE A 987 -7.96 13.36 31.84
C ILE A 987 -7.81 13.31 33.36
N GLN A 988 -8.92 13.33 34.10
CA GLN A 988 -8.91 13.04 35.53
C GLN A 988 -8.75 11.51 35.72
N VAL A 989 -7.73 11.11 36.48
CA VAL A 989 -7.30 9.70 36.60
C VAL A 989 -7.79 9.04 37.89
N ASN A 990 -7.78 9.79 39.00
CA ASN A 990 -8.20 9.26 40.30
C ASN A 990 -9.72 9.34 40.51
N PRO A 991 -10.35 8.31 41.11
CA PRO A 991 -11.76 8.33 41.45
C PRO A 991 -12.08 9.31 42.58
N ALA A 992 -13.35 9.74 42.64
CA ALA A 992 -13.85 10.70 43.62
C ALA A 992 -13.59 10.24 45.07
N GLY A 993 -12.87 11.06 45.84
CA GLY A 993 -12.49 10.79 47.24
C GLY A 993 -10.98 10.60 47.46
N GLN A 994 -10.18 10.43 46.40
CA GLN A 994 -8.72 10.56 46.48
C GLN A 994 -8.27 11.98 46.08
N ARG A 995 -6.97 12.30 46.23
CA ARG A 995 -6.43 13.58 45.72
C ARG A 995 -6.62 13.64 44.20
N GLU A 996 -7.10 14.78 43.71
CA GLU A 996 -7.24 15.04 42.27
C GLU A 996 -5.87 14.88 41.57
N GLU A 997 -5.85 14.08 40.51
CA GLU A 997 -4.68 13.82 39.67
C GLU A 997 -5.14 13.82 38.21
N TYR A 998 -4.43 14.60 37.39
CA TYR A 998 -4.72 14.82 35.99
C TYR A 998 -3.59 14.30 35.10
N LEU A 999 -3.93 13.45 34.14
CA LEU A 999 -3.05 13.13 33.02
C LEU A 999 -3.26 14.18 31.93
N LEU A 1000 -2.21 14.97 31.69
CA LEU A 1000 -2.13 15.94 30.62
C LEU A 1000 -1.51 15.27 29.39
N CYS A 1001 -2.32 15.01 28.37
CA CYS A 1001 -1.86 14.40 27.13
C CYS A 1001 -1.42 15.47 26.13
N PHE A 1002 -0.11 15.55 25.87
CA PHE A 1002 0.44 16.17 24.67
C PHE A 1002 0.48 15.13 23.53
N HIS A 1003 0.74 15.56 22.29
CA HIS A 1003 0.78 14.63 21.16
C HIS A 1003 2.02 13.72 21.12
N GLU A 1004 3.13 14.09 21.75
CA GLU A 1004 4.33 13.23 21.86
C GLU A 1004 4.37 12.40 23.16
N PHE A 1005 3.80 12.91 24.27
CA PHE A 1005 3.87 12.28 25.59
C PHE A 1005 2.71 12.73 26.51
N GLY A 1006 2.51 12.04 27.64
CA GLY A 1006 1.55 12.39 28.68
C GLY A 1006 2.23 12.50 30.05
N VAL A 1007 1.84 13.50 30.85
CA VAL A 1007 2.41 13.76 32.18
C VAL A 1007 1.30 13.77 33.23
N PHE A 1008 1.53 13.12 34.37
CA PHE A 1008 0.62 13.21 35.52
C PHE A 1008 0.97 14.41 36.41
N VAL A 1009 -0.03 15.22 36.73
CA VAL A 1009 0.07 16.36 37.64
C VAL A 1009 -1.03 16.34 38.70
N ASP A 1010 -0.81 17.05 39.81
CA ASP A 1010 -1.86 17.32 40.81
C ASP A 1010 -2.75 18.51 40.42
N SER A 1011 -3.68 18.88 41.30
CA SER A 1011 -4.57 20.03 41.11
C SER A 1011 -3.90 21.41 41.20
N TYR A 1012 -2.58 21.47 41.43
CA TYR A 1012 -1.77 22.70 41.36
C TYR A 1012 -0.78 22.65 40.19
N GLY A 1013 -0.97 21.73 39.23
CA GLY A 1013 -0.14 21.59 38.05
C GLY A 1013 1.31 21.16 38.32
N ARG A 1014 1.58 20.53 39.47
CA ARG A 1014 2.90 19.99 39.86
C ARG A 1014 2.99 18.50 39.57
N ARG A 1015 4.18 17.98 39.27
CA ARG A 1015 4.35 16.58 38.83
C ARG A 1015 3.97 15.59 39.92
N SER A 1016 3.06 14.67 39.62
CA SER A 1016 2.54 13.72 40.60
C SER A 1016 3.17 12.33 40.53
N ARG A 1017 3.67 11.91 39.36
CA ARG A 1017 4.36 10.63 39.13
C ARG A 1017 5.72 10.84 38.45
N THR A 1018 6.65 9.91 38.67
CA THR A 1018 8.07 10.02 38.23
C THR A 1018 8.29 9.81 36.74
N ASP A 1019 7.37 9.12 36.07
CA ASP A 1019 7.55 8.62 34.70
C ASP A 1019 6.47 9.19 33.77
N ASP A 1020 6.89 9.64 32.58
CA ASP A 1020 5.99 10.15 31.54
C ASP A 1020 5.45 9.00 30.68
N LEU A 1021 4.16 9.04 30.33
CA LEU A 1021 3.61 8.13 29.33
C LEU A 1021 4.13 8.53 27.95
N LYS A 1022 4.82 7.61 27.28
CA LYS A 1022 5.16 7.74 25.86
C LYS A 1022 4.20 6.91 25.02
N TRP A 1023 3.61 7.51 24.00
CA TRP A 1023 2.73 6.85 23.04
C TRP A 1023 3.56 6.05 22.04
N ASN A 1024 3.13 4.85 21.65
CA ASN A 1024 3.91 4.06 20.69
C ASN A 1024 3.72 4.51 19.23
N ARG A 1025 2.70 5.35 18.98
CA ARG A 1025 2.40 6.01 17.70
C ARG A 1025 1.79 7.38 17.96
N LEU A 1026 1.74 8.22 16.93
CA LEU A 1026 1.05 9.52 16.98
C LEU A 1026 -0.45 9.35 17.35
N PRO A 1027 -0.95 10.00 18.42
CA PRO A 1027 -2.32 9.86 18.89
C PRO A 1027 -3.29 10.74 18.10
N LEU A 1028 -4.43 10.19 17.68
CA LEU A 1028 -5.52 10.93 17.03
C LEU A 1028 -6.49 11.50 18.07
N ALA A 1029 -6.87 10.68 19.06
CA ALA A 1029 -7.70 11.04 20.19
C ALA A 1029 -7.36 10.18 21.42
N PHE A 1030 -7.78 10.65 22.59
CA PHE A 1030 -7.67 9.95 23.87
C PHE A 1030 -9.05 9.79 24.50
N ALA A 1031 -9.35 8.63 25.06
CA ALA A 1031 -10.55 8.38 25.83
C ALA A 1031 -10.22 7.57 27.09
N TYR A 1032 -10.74 7.97 28.25
CA TYR A 1032 -10.51 7.28 29.52
C TYR A 1032 -11.80 6.67 30.05
N ARG A 1033 -11.74 5.39 30.44
CA ARG A 1033 -12.81 4.63 31.09
C ARG A 1033 -12.15 3.76 32.15
N GLU A 1034 -12.09 4.28 33.37
CA GLU A 1034 -11.36 3.71 34.52
C GLU A 1034 -11.42 2.16 34.57
N PRO A 1035 -10.28 1.46 34.70
CA PRO A 1035 -8.89 1.97 34.79
C PRO A 1035 -8.20 2.22 33.42
N TYR A 1036 -8.90 2.06 32.30
CA TYR A 1036 -8.28 1.97 30.98
C TYR A 1036 -8.23 3.31 30.23
N LEU A 1037 -7.04 3.68 29.76
CA LEU A 1037 -6.80 4.73 28.77
C LEU A 1037 -6.75 4.11 27.36
N PHE A 1038 -7.59 4.62 26.47
CA PHE A 1038 -7.63 4.25 25.06
C PHE A 1038 -7.00 5.38 24.24
N VAL A 1039 -6.05 5.04 23.38
CA VAL A 1039 -5.37 5.95 22.47
C VAL A 1039 -5.62 5.46 21.04
N THR A 1040 -6.28 6.28 20.20
CA THR A 1040 -6.51 5.92 18.80
C THR A 1040 -5.34 6.37 17.92
N HIS A 1041 -4.96 5.53 16.96
CA HIS A 1041 -3.96 5.78 15.93
C HIS A 1041 -4.56 5.44 14.55
N PHE A 1042 -3.91 5.80 13.43
CA PHE A 1042 -4.53 5.64 12.09
C PHE A 1042 -5.02 4.22 11.74
N ASN A 1043 -4.33 3.17 12.18
CA ASN A 1043 -4.70 1.77 11.90
C ASN A 1043 -4.65 0.87 13.16
N SER A 1044 -4.63 1.46 14.35
CA SER A 1044 -4.57 0.70 15.61
C SER A 1044 -5.13 1.49 16.79
N LEU A 1045 -5.50 0.75 17.84
CA LEU A 1045 -5.89 1.26 19.14
C LEU A 1045 -4.88 0.74 20.18
N GLU A 1046 -4.23 1.64 20.92
CA GLU A 1046 -3.46 1.28 22.11
C GLU A 1046 -4.37 1.39 23.34
N VAL A 1047 -4.39 0.33 24.16
CA VAL A 1047 -5.13 0.27 25.43
C VAL A 1047 -4.13 0.13 26.57
N ILE A 1048 -4.12 1.10 27.48
CA ILE A 1048 -3.19 1.19 28.61
C ILE A 1048 -3.97 1.09 29.92
N GLU A 1049 -3.66 0.11 30.77
CA GLU A 1049 -4.20 0.06 32.13
C GLU A 1049 -3.46 1.08 33.01
N ILE A 1050 -4.15 2.18 33.37
CA ILE A 1050 -3.61 3.22 34.23
C ILE A 1050 -3.71 2.75 35.67
N GLN A 1051 -2.61 2.20 36.17
CA GLN A 1051 -2.54 1.68 37.53
C GLN A 1051 -2.64 2.79 38.58
N ALA A 1052 -3.10 2.44 39.79
CA ALA A 1052 -3.16 3.37 40.92
C ALA A 1052 -1.76 3.83 41.37
N ARG A 1053 -1.64 5.05 41.88
CA ARG A 1053 -0.35 5.73 42.19
C ARG A 1053 0.60 4.99 43.15
N ALA A 1054 0.15 3.93 43.83
CA ALA A 1054 0.94 3.13 44.76
C ALA A 1054 1.52 1.82 44.15
N SER A 1055 1.20 1.45 42.91
CA SER A 1055 1.76 0.25 42.28
C SER A 1055 3.08 0.53 41.57
N LEU A 1056 3.99 -0.44 41.63
CA LEU A 1056 5.31 -0.39 41.00
C LEU A 1056 5.37 -1.40 39.86
N GLY A 1057 5.38 -0.91 38.61
CA GLY A 1057 5.51 -1.74 37.42
C GLY A 1057 5.17 -0.97 36.14
N THR A 1058 5.64 -1.46 35.00
CA THR A 1058 5.23 -0.94 33.68
C THR A 1058 3.71 -1.11 33.53
N PRO A 1059 2.96 -0.09 33.08
CA PRO A 1059 1.52 -0.24 32.86
C PRO A 1059 1.26 -1.29 31.78
N ALA A 1060 0.22 -2.12 31.98
CA ALA A 1060 -0.15 -3.14 31.01
C ALA A 1060 -0.67 -2.45 29.73
N ARG A 1061 -0.14 -2.89 28.58
CA ARG A 1061 -0.47 -2.35 27.26
C ARG A 1061 -0.97 -3.47 26.35
N ALA A 1062 -2.01 -3.19 25.59
CA ALA A 1062 -2.43 -4.02 24.47
C ALA A 1062 -2.60 -3.15 23.21
N HIS A 1063 -2.28 -3.73 22.06
CA HIS A 1063 -2.51 -3.13 20.76
C HIS A 1063 -3.56 -3.94 20.01
N LEU A 1064 -4.56 -3.26 19.46
CA LEU A 1064 -5.61 -3.85 18.64
C LEU A 1064 -5.54 -3.21 17.26
N GLU A 1065 -5.29 -4.01 16.21
CA GLU A 1065 -5.30 -3.50 14.84
C GLU A 1065 -6.75 -3.31 14.35
N ILE A 1066 -7.11 -2.07 14.07
CA ILE A 1066 -8.45 -1.64 13.64
C ILE A 1066 -8.23 -0.59 12.54
N PRO A 1067 -8.71 -0.79 11.30
CA PRO A 1067 -8.50 0.17 10.22
C PRO A 1067 -9.31 1.45 10.46
N ASN A 1068 -8.66 2.61 10.35
CA ASN A 1068 -9.23 3.94 10.53
C ASN A 1068 -10.15 4.09 11.77
N PRO A 1069 -9.67 3.87 13.00
CA PRO A 1069 -10.49 3.87 14.21
C PRO A 1069 -10.77 5.31 14.69
N ARG A 1070 -11.97 5.82 14.40
CA ARG A 1070 -12.50 7.08 14.94
C ARG A 1070 -13.16 6.83 16.30
N TYR A 1071 -12.68 7.51 17.36
CA TYR A 1071 -13.40 7.54 18.63
C TYR A 1071 -14.74 8.28 18.50
N LEU A 1072 -15.81 7.69 19.02
CA LEU A 1072 -17.16 8.27 18.99
C LEU A 1072 -17.62 8.76 20.36
N GLY A 1073 -17.32 8.01 21.42
CA GLY A 1073 -17.81 8.30 22.76
C GLY A 1073 -17.67 7.13 23.74
N PRO A 1074 -18.09 7.32 25.00
CA PRO A 1074 -18.13 6.24 25.99
C PRO A 1074 -19.21 5.21 25.64
N ALA A 1075 -18.94 3.93 25.89
CA ALA A 1075 -19.95 2.89 25.77
C ALA A 1075 -20.88 2.85 26.99
N ILE A 1076 -22.06 2.23 26.83
CA ILE A 1076 -22.95 1.92 27.97
C ILE A 1076 -22.21 1.04 29.01
N SER A 1077 -21.45 0.05 28.54
CA SER A 1077 -20.62 -0.79 29.41
C SER A 1077 -19.52 0.03 30.12
N SER A 1078 -19.28 -0.28 31.39
CA SER A 1078 -18.12 0.25 32.13
C SER A 1078 -16.81 -0.26 31.52
N GLY A 1079 -15.72 0.50 31.66
CA GLY A 1079 -14.41 0.18 31.10
C GLY A 1079 -14.36 0.07 29.56
N ALA A 1080 -15.33 0.67 28.84
CA ALA A 1080 -15.51 0.48 27.40
C ALA A 1080 -15.89 1.76 26.63
N ILE A 1081 -15.54 1.78 25.35
CA ILE A 1081 -15.75 2.90 24.39
C ILE A 1081 -16.39 2.42 23.08
N TYR A 1082 -17.02 3.35 22.35
CA TYR A 1082 -17.45 3.12 20.97
C TYR A 1082 -16.45 3.72 19.97
N LEU A 1083 -16.12 2.94 18.96
CA LEU A 1083 -15.25 3.28 17.84
C LEU A 1083 -16.00 3.08 16.53
N ALA A 1084 -15.87 4.02 15.59
CA ALA A 1084 -16.17 3.78 14.19
C ALA A 1084 -14.90 3.27 13.47
N SER A 1085 -15.04 2.28 12.59
CA SER A 1085 -14.00 1.79 11.71
C SER A 1085 -14.53 1.79 10.28
N SER A 1086 -13.80 2.42 9.36
CA SER A 1086 -14.16 2.53 7.94
C SER A 1086 -13.18 1.75 7.05
N TYR A 1087 -13.72 0.78 6.31
CA TYR A 1087 -12.94 -0.11 5.45
C TYR A 1087 -13.76 -0.60 4.26
N GLN A 1088 -13.22 -0.49 3.04
CA GLN A 1088 -13.87 -0.89 1.78
C GLN A 1088 -15.32 -0.38 1.67
N ASP A 1089 -15.50 0.91 1.92
CA ASP A 1089 -16.77 1.66 1.93
C ASP A 1089 -17.87 1.16 2.89
N LYS A 1090 -17.52 0.25 3.81
CA LYS A 1090 -18.36 -0.21 4.91
C LYS A 1090 -17.96 0.50 6.20
N LEU A 1091 -18.92 0.97 6.98
CA LEU A 1091 -18.71 1.54 8.30
C LEU A 1091 -19.16 0.54 9.37
N ARG A 1092 -18.29 0.25 10.35
CA ARG A 1092 -18.64 -0.57 11.53
C ARG A 1092 -18.55 0.26 12.80
N VAL A 1093 -19.51 0.12 13.71
CA VAL A 1093 -19.45 0.65 15.08
C VAL A 1093 -19.08 -0.50 16.02
N ILE A 1094 -17.92 -0.41 16.67
CA ILE A 1094 -17.32 -1.46 17.48
C ILE A 1094 -17.34 -1.02 18.96
N CYS A 1095 -17.75 -1.92 19.85
CA CYS A 1095 -17.66 -1.73 21.30
C CYS A 1095 -16.33 -2.32 21.81
N CYS A 1096 -15.36 -1.47 22.13
CA CYS A 1096 -14.07 -1.92 22.68
C CYS A 1096 -14.10 -1.90 24.21
N LYS A 1097 -13.84 -3.06 24.85
CA LYS A 1097 -13.76 -3.23 26.31
C LYS A 1097 -12.30 -3.39 26.73
N GLY A 1098 -11.87 -2.66 27.76
CA GLY A 1098 -10.45 -2.64 28.17
C GLY A 1098 -9.96 -3.93 28.85
N ASN A 1099 -10.85 -4.83 29.28
CA ASN A 1099 -10.47 -6.04 30.03
C ASN A 1099 -9.86 -7.17 29.17
N LEU A 1100 -9.83 -7.04 27.85
CA LEU A 1100 -9.23 -7.99 26.89
C LEU A 1100 -7.75 -8.35 27.21
N VAL A 1101 -7.04 -7.48 27.96
CA VAL A 1101 -5.62 -7.67 28.32
C VAL A 1101 -5.39 -8.77 29.36
N LYS A 1102 -6.43 -9.24 30.07
CA LYS A 1102 -6.27 -10.18 31.20
C LYS A 1102 -6.51 -11.65 30.86
N GLU A 1103 -7.07 -11.94 29.68
CA GLU A 1103 -7.30 -13.32 29.25
C GLU A 1103 -6.00 -13.98 28.75
N THR A 1104 -5.20 -13.26 27.97
CA THR A 1104 -3.94 -13.76 27.37
C THR A 1104 -2.88 -14.18 28.40
N ASN A 1105 -2.75 -13.48 29.52
CA ASN A 1105 -1.78 -13.81 30.56
C ASN A 1105 -2.14 -15.10 31.34
N ASN A 1106 -3.44 -15.41 31.49
CA ASN A 1106 -3.88 -16.59 32.22
C ASN A 1106 -3.60 -17.89 31.45
N GLU A 1107 -3.75 -17.87 30.11
CA GLU A 1107 -3.44 -19.02 29.26
C GLU A 1107 -1.94 -19.37 29.30
N GLN A 1108 -1.06 -18.37 29.31
CA GLN A 1108 0.39 -18.59 29.41
C GLN A 1108 0.83 -19.14 30.77
N GLN A 1109 0.21 -18.72 31.89
CA GLN A 1109 0.54 -19.26 33.21
C GLN A 1109 0.11 -20.74 33.37
N GLN A 1110 -0.99 -21.16 32.75
CA GLN A 1110 -1.41 -22.57 32.81
C GLN A 1110 -0.46 -23.51 32.06
N GLN A 1111 0.20 -23.05 30.99
CA GLN A 1111 1.13 -23.89 30.22
C GLN A 1111 2.51 -24.06 30.90
N GLN A 1112 2.96 -23.12 31.74
CA GLN A 1112 4.30 -23.21 32.37
C GLN A 1112 4.36 -24.18 33.56
N HIS A 1113 3.24 -24.55 34.18
CA HIS A 1113 3.21 -25.48 35.32
C HIS A 1113 3.23 -26.98 34.94
N HIS A 1114 3.45 -27.33 33.67
CA HIS A 1114 3.44 -28.72 33.19
C HIS A 1114 4.75 -29.19 32.53
N ARG A 1115 5.91 -28.91 33.16
CA ARG A 1115 7.15 -29.68 32.93
C ARG A 1115 8.04 -29.76 34.18
N GLY A 1116 8.07 -30.94 34.80
CA GLY A 1116 9.16 -31.40 35.68
C GLY A 1116 8.90 -31.41 37.19
N SER A 1117 8.42 -32.53 37.72
CA SER A 1117 9.24 -33.42 38.58
C SER A 1117 8.47 -34.71 38.93
N SER A 1118 9.18 -35.77 39.33
CA SER A 1118 8.60 -37.07 39.71
C SER A 1118 9.20 -37.59 41.01
N ALA A 1119 8.38 -37.68 42.07
CA ALA A 1119 8.57 -38.63 43.19
C ALA A 1119 7.38 -38.68 44.17
N THR A 1120 6.99 -39.90 44.56
CA THR A 1120 6.40 -40.31 45.86
C THR A 1120 5.11 -39.68 46.44
N ARG A 1121 4.08 -40.54 46.58
CA ARG A 1121 3.14 -40.69 47.73
C ARG A 1121 2.39 -39.42 48.20
N SER A 1122 1.08 -39.27 48.02
CA SER A 1122 0.04 -40.16 48.59
C SER A 1122 -1.38 -39.71 48.22
N SER A 1123 -2.36 -40.61 48.33
CA SER A 1123 -3.81 -40.35 48.28
C SER A 1123 -4.44 -40.96 49.56
N PRO A 1124 -5.72 -40.70 49.93
CA PRO A 1124 -6.79 -40.08 49.11
C PRO A 1124 -7.63 -38.98 49.82
N ASN A 1125 -8.42 -38.24 49.03
CA ASN A 1125 -9.88 -38.19 49.27
C ASN A 1125 -10.66 -37.64 48.06
N LYS A 1126 -11.93 -38.07 47.92
CA LYS A 1126 -12.85 -37.63 46.86
C LYS A 1126 -13.98 -36.77 47.44
N ARG A 1127 -14.25 -35.61 46.85
CA ARG A 1127 -15.59 -34.99 46.72
C ARG A 1127 -15.53 -33.93 45.60
N GLY A 1128 -16.57 -33.89 44.77
CA GLY A 1128 -16.71 -32.89 43.70
C GLY A 1128 -17.37 -31.59 44.20
N PRO A 1129 -17.42 -30.54 43.36
CA PRO A 1129 -18.10 -29.29 43.68
C PRO A 1129 -19.64 -29.47 43.72
N PRO A 1130 -20.37 -28.69 44.54
CA PRO A 1130 -21.83 -28.78 44.68
C PRO A 1130 -22.60 -27.95 43.64
N THR A 1131 -23.90 -28.22 43.48
CA THR A 1131 -24.79 -27.57 42.51
C THR A 1131 -25.90 -26.73 43.16
N TYR A 1132 -25.85 -25.42 42.86
CA TYR A 1132 -26.92 -24.39 42.81
C TYR A 1132 -27.93 -24.16 43.97
N ASN A 1133 -28.30 -25.15 44.79
CA ASN A 1133 -29.48 -25.06 45.68
C ASN A 1133 -29.25 -24.48 47.10
N GLU A 1134 -28.08 -23.89 47.40
CA GLU A 1134 -27.74 -23.33 48.73
C GLU A 1134 -27.57 -21.79 48.77
N HIS A 1135 -28.31 -21.04 47.95
CA HIS A 1135 -28.19 -19.57 47.90
C HIS A 1135 -29.39 -18.75 48.42
N ILE A 1136 -30.44 -19.38 48.97
CA ILE A 1136 -31.59 -18.68 49.60
C ILE A 1136 -31.69 -19.00 51.10
N THR A 1137 -30.59 -18.80 51.86
CA THR A 1137 -30.63 -18.65 53.34
C THR A 1137 -29.32 -18.12 53.94
N LYS A 1138 -28.92 -16.87 53.60
CA LYS A 1138 -27.95 -16.04 54.37
C LYS A 1138 -27.76 -14.63 53.75
N ARG A 1139 -28.70 -13.69 53.99
CA ARG A 1139 -28.42 -12.25 53.80
C ARG A 1139 -29.30 -11.25 54.59
N VAL A 1140 -29.63 -11.56 55.84
CA VAL A 1140 -30.18 -10.58 56.80
C VAL A 1140 -29.47 -10.75 58.15
N ALA A 1141 -28.32 -10.09 58.33
CA ALA A 1141 -27.54 -10.12 59.58
C ALA A 1141 -26.47 -9.01 59.65
N SER A 1142 -26.86 -7.72 59.62
CA SER A 1142 -25.92 -6.61 59.82
C SER A 1142 -26.58 -5.27 60.19
N SER A 1143 -27.12 -5.15 61.41
CA SER A 1143 -27.34 -3.89 62.15
C SER A 1143 -27.65 -4.18 63.63
N PRO A 1144 -27.38 -3.26 64.57
CA PRO A 1144 -27.28 -3.56 66.01
C PRO A 1144 -28.64 -3.63 66.73
N GLY A 1145 -28.68 -4.34 67.86
CA GLY A 1145 -29.89 -4.57 68.67
C GLY A 1145 -29.97 -3.75 69.98
N PRO A 1146 -31.18 -3.63 70.58
CA PRO A 1146 -31.43 -3.03 71.89
C PRO A 1146 -31.49 -4.09 73.03
N PRO A 1147 -31.54 -3.68 74.32
CA PRO A 1147 -31.34 -4.58 75.47
C PRO A 1147 -32.62 -5.17 76.13
N GLU A 1148 -32.33 -6.08 77.06
CA GLU A 1148 -33.11 -6.84 78.07
C GLU A 1148 -34.45 -6.27 78.61
N GLY A 1149 -35.42 -7.16 78.91
CA GLY A 1149 -36.62 -6.87 79.73
C GLY A 1149 -37.77 -7.88 79.60
N PRO A 1150 -38.28 -8.55 80.67
CA PRO A 1150 -39.24 -9.67 80.53
C PRO A 1150 -40.59 -9.55 81.29
N SER A 1151 -41.67 -10.14 80.73
CA SER A 1151 -42.85 -10.62 81.51
C SER A 1151 -43.75 -11.63 80.76
N HIS A 1152 -44.18 -12.67 81.47
CA HIS A 1152 -45.19 -13.70 81.13
C HIS A 1152 -46.66 -13.19 81.30
N PRO A 1153 -47.74 -14.03 81.30
CA PRO A 1153 -48.24 -15.00 80.30
C PRO A 1153 -49.79 -14.94 80.08
N ARG A 1154 -50.36 -15.69 79.09
CA ARG A 1154 -51.51 -16.66 79.22
C ARG A 1154 -52.30 -16.95 77.93
N GLU A 1155 -52.77 -18.20 77.85
CA GLU A 1155 -53.89 -18.73 77.02
C GLU A 1155 -55.22 -18.61 77.83
N PRO A 1156 -56.39 -19.21 77.46
CA PRO A 1156 -56.79 -19.92 76.23
C PRO A 1156 -58.22 -19.55 75.72
N SER A 1157 -58.72 -20.29 74.71
CA SER A 1157 -60.03 -21.02 74.68
C SER A 1157 -60.82 -20.97 73.35
N THR A 1158 -61.46 -22.10 73.02
CA THR A 1158 -62.28 -22.37 71.81
C THR A 1158 -63.77 -22.52 72.17
N PRO A 1159 -64.71 -22.28 71.23
CA PRO A 1159 -65.39 -23.38 70.51
C PRO A 1159 -65.78 -23.04 69.04
N HIS A 1160 -65.71 -23.89 67.99
CA HIS A 1160 -66.21 -25.26 67.70
C HIS A 1160 -67.60 -25.37 67.03
N ARG A 1161 -67.64 -26.17 65.92
CA ARG A 1161 -68.74 -26.81 65.14
C ARG A 1161 -68.87 -26.30 63.68
N TYR A 1162 -69.19 -27.12 62.65
CA TYR A 1162 -69.57 -28.55 62.59
C TYR A 1162 -69.28 -29.24 61.22
N ARG A 1163 -69.01 -30.56 61.24
CA ARG A 1163 -69.23 -31.62 60.19
C ARG A 1163 -68.53 -31.53 58.81
N GLU A 1164 -68.26 -32.63 58.07
CA GLU A 1164 -68.09 -34.11 58.30
C GLU A 1164 -67.64 -34.72 56.94
N GLY A 1165 -66.84 -35.79 56.77
CA GLY A 1165 -66.02 -36.63 57.67
C GLY A 1165 -65.80 -38.06 57.09
N ARG A 1166 -64.82 -38.82 57.63
CA ARG A 1166 -64.67 -40.32 57.55
C ARG A 1166 -64.27 -40.99 56.21
N THR A 1167 -63.60 -42.17 56.11
CA THR A 1167 -62.71 -43.00 57.00
C THR A 1167 -61.99 -44.13 56.21
N GLU A 1168 -60.81 -44.60 56.68
CA GLU A 1168 -60.27 -46.01 56.72
C GLU A 1168 -60.30 -47.00 55.50
N LEU A 1169 -59.46 -48.04 55.32
CA LEU A 1169 -58.09 -48.43 55.78
C LEU A 1169 -57.60 -49.76 55.09
N ARG A 1170 -56.26 -49.92 54.86
CA ARG A 1170 -55.45 -51.19 54.76
C ARG A 1170 -55.42 -52.12 53.50
N ARG A 1171 -54.20 -52.64 53.25
CA ARG A 1171 -53.77 -53.93 52.59
C ARG A 1171 -53.85 -54.03 51.03
N ASP A 1172 -53.09 -54.89 50.33
CA ASP A 1172 -52.06 -55.90 50.72
C ASP A 1172 -50.86 -56.02 49.71
N LYS A 1173 -50.11 -57.15 49.71
CA LYS A 1173 -48.76 -57.37 49.11
C LYS A 1173 -48.65 -57.82 47.63
N SER A 1174 -47.39 -57.90 47.16
CA SER A 1174 -46.84 -58.36 45.85
C SER A 1174 -47.18 -59.80 45.41
N PRO A 1175 -47.02 -60.16 44.12
CA PRO A 1175 -45.73 -60.65 43.55
C PRO A 1175 -45.42 -60.03 42.15
N GLY A 1176 -44.44 -60.40 41.30
CA GLY A 1176 -43.32 -61.38 41.34
C GLY A 1176 -42.58 -61.50 39.97
N ARG A 1177 -41.40 -62.14 39.93
CA ARG A 1177 -40.65 -62.58 38.70
C ARG A 1177 -41.09 -64.02 38.27
N PRO A 1178 -40.49 -64.77 37.30
CA PRO A 1178 -39.47 -64.50 36.24
C PRO A 1178 -40.08 -64.73 34.82
N LEU A 1179 -39.45 -65.05 33.67
CA LEU A 1179 -38.11 -65.47 33.15
C LEU A 1179 -37.75 -64.56 31.93
N GLU A 1180 -36.58 -64.53 31.26
CA GLU A 1180 -35.49 -65.45 30.88
C GLU A 1180 -35.68 -66.33 29.61
N ARG A 1181 -34.81 -66.10 28.61
CA ARG A 1181 -34.07 -67.08 27.78
C ARG A 1181 -34.64 -67.65 26.44
N GLU A 1182 -33.90 -67.34 25.35
CA GLU A 1182 -33.76 -68.09 24.07
C GLU A 1182 -35.06 -68.29 23.22
N LYS A 1183 -35.06 -68.48 21.89
CA LYS A 1183 -34.04 -68.93 20.92
C LYS A 1183 -34.46 -68.54 19.47
N SER A 1184 -33.52 -68.24 18.58
CA SER A 1184 -33.73 -68.34 17.12
C SER A 1184 -33.77 -69.82 16.70
N PRO A 1185 -34.36 -70.17 15.52
CA PRO A 1185 -33.57 -70.13 14.28
C PRO A 1185 -34.37 -69.66 13.04
N GLY A 1186 -33.66 -69.09 12.06
CA GLY A 1186 -34.28 -68.49 10.87
C GLY A 1186 -34.43 -69.41 9.66
N ARG A 1187 -34.85 -68.81 8.53
CA ARG A 1187 -34.67 -69.35 7.18
C ARG A 1187 -34.33 -68.24 6.20
N LEU A 1188 -33.56 -68.58 5.16
CA LEU A 1188 -33.01 -67.67 4.16
C LEU A 1188 -33.64 -67.89 2.78
N LEU A 1189 -33.24 -67.01 1.84
CA LEU A 1189 -33.39 -67.00 0.37
C LEU A 1189 -34.56 -66.11 -0.14
N SER A 1190 -34.31 -65.03 -0.90
CA SER A 1190 -33.82 -64.92 -2.31
C SER A 1190 -35.02 -64.90 -3.30
N THR A 1191 -35.15 -64.04 -4.33
CA THR A 1191 -34.21 -63.08 -4.97
C THR A 1191 -34.94 -62.01 -5.84
N ARG A 1192 -34.29 -60.84 -6.07
CA ARG A 1192 -34.27 -60.00 -7.31
C ARG A 1192 -35.57 -59.66 -8.10
N ARG A 1193 -35.78 -58.34 -8.33
CA ARG A 1193 -36.17 -57.64 -9.61
C ARG A 1193 -37.54 -58.01 -10.26
N GLU A 1194 -38.18 -57.21 -11.14
CA GLU A 1194 -37.86 -55.92 -11.80
C GLU A 1194 -39.15 -55.13 -12.21
N ARG A 1195 -39.01 -53.81 -12.46
CA ARG A 1195 -39.81 -52.90 -13.35
C ARG A 1195 -41.37 -52.79 -13.26
N SER A 1196 -41.80 -51.53 -13.39
CA SER A 1196 -43.15 -51.01 -13.74
C SER A 1196 -43.50 -51.23 -15.25
N PRO A 1197 -44.62 -50.76 -15.87
CA PRO A 1197 -45.64 -49.79 -15.39
C PRO A 1197 -47.14 -49.97 -15.80
N GLY A 1198 -48.01 -49.16 -15.19
CA GLY A 1198 -49.04 -48.38 -15.91
C GLY A 1198 -50.46 -48.96 -16.13
N ARG A 1199 -51.49 -48.10 -15.95
CA ARG A 1199 -52.83 -48.21 -16.55
C ARG A 1199 -53.45 -46.82 -16.83
N LEU A 1200 -54.28 -46.78 -17.87
CA LEU A 1200 -55.28 -45.76 -18.25
C LEU A 1200 -56.67 -46.46 -18.18
N PHE A 1201 -57.87 -45.91 -18.44
CA PHE A 1201 -58.31 -45.04 -19.56
C PHE A 1201 -59.76 -44.54 -19.32
N GLU A 1202 -60.10 -43.37 -19.91
CA GLU A 1202 -61.28 -43.07 -20.76
C GLU A 1202 -61.11 -41.60 -21.22
N ASP A 1203 -60.74 -41.26 -22.48
CA ASP A 1203 -61.49 -41.23 -23.76
C ASP A 1203 -62.69 -40.23 -23.77
N SER A 1204 -62.93 -39.37 -24.78
CA SER A 1204 -62.35 -39.19 -26.14
C SER A 1204 -62.50 -37.70 -26.61
N SER A 1205 -62.12 -37.16 -27.79
CA SER A 1205 -61.65 -37.74 -29.07
C SER A 1205 -60.71 -36.83 -29.92
N ARG A 1206 -61.17 -36.19 -31.01
CA ARG A 1206 -60.42 -35.54 -32.13
C ARG A 1206 -61.30 -34.48 -32.84
N GLY A 1207 -60.86 -33.51 -33.66
CA GLY A 1207 -59.53 -33.06 -34.16
C GLY A 1207 -59.66 -32.26 -35.49
N ARG A 1208 -58.51 -31.83 -36.09
CA ARG A 1208 -58.30 -31.14 -37.41
C ARG A 1208 -58.29 -29.59 -37.48
N VAL A 1209 -57.68 -29.11 -38.58
CA VAL A 1209 -57.25 -27.75 -39.05
C VAL A 1209 -57.36 -27.85 -40.61
N PRO A 1210 -57.71 -26.83 -41.46
CA PRO A 1210 -56.99 -25.54 -41.60
C PRO A 1210 -57.72 -24.31 -42.28
N VAL A 1211 -56.92 -23.27 -42.60
CA VAL A 1211 -57.07 -22.24 -43.68
C VAL A 1211 -58.08 -21.05 -43.53
N SER A 1212 -57.51 -19.84 -43.66
CA SER A 1212 -58.04 -18.55 -44.20
C SER A 1212 -59.31 -17.88 -43.62
N GLY A 1213 -59.21 -16.56 -43.40
CA GLY A 1213 -60.36 -15.66 -43.26
C GLY A 1213 -60.01 -14.28 -42.67
N ALA A 1214 -59.75 -13.27 -43.51
CA ALA A 1214 -59.40 -11.91 -43.05
C ALA A 1214 -60.11 -10.80 -43.86
N ARG A 1215 -60.73 -9.85 -43.16
CA ARG A 1215 -61.14 -8.48 -43.56
C ARG A 1215 -61.55 -7.73 -42.27
N THR A 1216 -60.79 -6.75 -41.76
CA THR A 1216 -60.74 -5.29 -42.12
C THR A 1216 -61.99 -4.50 -41.68
N PRO A 1217 -61.89 -3.22 -41.26
CA PRO A 1217 -60.88 -2.24 -41.70
C PRO A 1217 -60.11 -1.45 -40.62
N LEU A 1218 -59.08 -0.74 -41.09
CA LEU A 1218 -58.23 0.21 -40.34
C LEU A 1218 -57.82 1.38 -41.28
N ALA A 1219 -58.10 2.62 -40.87
CA ALA A 1219 -57.54 3.91 -41.32
C ALA A 1219 -58.20 5.02 -40.46
N GLN A 1220 -57.61 6.14 -40.06
CA GLN A 1220 -56.36 6.84 -40.40
C GLN A 1220 -55.52 7.05 -39.10
N VAL A 1221 -54.16 7.08 -39.05
CA VAL A 1221 -53.17 7.97 -39.70
C VAL A 1221 -53.29 9.41 -39.14
N ASN A 1222 -52.27 10.10 -38.58
CA ASN A 1222 -50.80 10.03 -38.76
C ASN A 1222 -49.99 10.51 -37.51
N LYS A 1223 -48.66 10.25 -37.53
CA LYS A 1223 -47.48 11.03 -37.03
C LYS A 1223 -47.64 12.20 -36.02
N VAL A 1224 -46.66 12.51 -35.17
CA VAL A 1224 -45.19 12.26 -35.27
C VAL A 1224 -44.69 11.39 -34.12
#